data_AF-A0AAJ0CJE6-F1
#
_entry.id   AF-A0AAJ0CJE6-F1
#
_cell.length_a   1.000
_cell.length_b   1.000
_cell.length_c   1.000
_cell.angle_alpha   90.00
_cell.angle_beta   90.00
_cell.angle_gamma   90.00
#
_symmetry.space_group_name_H-M   'P 1'
#
loop_
_entity.id
_entity.type
_entity.pdbx_description
1 polymer ?
#
loop_
_entity_poly.entity_id
_entity_poly.type
_entity_poly.pdbx_seq_one_letter_code
_entity_poly.pdbx_strand_id
1 'polypeptide(L)'
;MASRPRPRPAHTQGTTRCAYTTDGSRLVTVGSNNTIRLYKTGSDGEPTNIDDCQEQNVAIAAGNESFVVGSEDGTVSLYGIETANFERFLLRTTLPIRDVALTRDSQWCAVASDELSVKLVNTKDITQVKHLRDHSKPARHVSLDQHGSLAALSCTDGIIYVYSLTAEEPELIRTVDGIIGAVDSEMEVSTRVVWHPDGRAFAVPTPTKEIQVISKNDWEKQRCFANGHLSDITAVAWSPNGALLASASKDGKVLVWETKTQSVIQRYDYSNVIDLAWHPSKNILSFTTTDGEVYIYTDFLPDQFTPLLKLSPQPAPFIHDPLSDISGNRQLPPLNGHKGQSIPSRPRRESLGSIDSFLAEGDEDEDDWVVNDDNAGYVVDKGSKRGRDPHDIFGDPASKRMHLMQPQHHESFQPGSTPWRGNRKYLCLNLIGFVWTVDQDSHYTVTVEFYDHEFQRDFHFTDTFLYDKACLNEKGTLFSSPPKDDAPAYIFYRPHESWTQRSDWRTQLPKGEAVAAMSLSESFVTVTTSANYVRVFTLCGMPYRVYRPKSSPMVTCASWRDYVLTIGNGPVGSDGKTRLLYTIENIKCDEICQNEDTVALPEGVTLKSVFFSDNGDPCIYDSTGTLLTLLHWRQPSRGCWVPLLDTKLSSRLASGKKHETYFPIAVADNKFHCIILKGGDQYPYFPRPLLSEFDFSIPLSSPPEMREKQKKAGTGSQNGEDEVMEDKEEDNEDEEYENTESRKLEQQFMLKSVQSAQQRDLVESTSGNHAQRVLLSSLELEIDKTLLQLLAVECRQGEDRGMRALEMVELMRDRTGRMMEAAGKIAERYGRNVLGEKIREIGEKRVSGLDDDDI
;
A
#
# COMPACT_ATOMS: atom_id res chain seq x y z
N MET A 1 -13.86 -48.46 -10.19
CA MET A 1 -15.03 -47.63 -10.53
C MET A 1 -15.64 -47.15 -9.22
N ALA A 2 -15.43 -45.89 -8.84
CA ALA A 2 -16.14 -45.34 -7.69
C ALA A 2 -17.64 -45.41 -7.99
N SER A 3 -18.41 -46.00 -7.07
CA SER A 3 -19.86 -46.15 -7.22
C SER A 3 -20.51 -44.77 -7.27
N ARG A 4 -21.24 -44.46 -8.35
CA ARG A 4 -22.05 -43.23 -8.42
C ARG A 4 -22.93 -43.15 -7.16
N PRO A 5 -22.88 -42.05 -6.38
CA PRO A 5 -23.74 -41.89 -5.21
C PRO A 5 -25.21 -41.95 -5.63
N ARG A 6 -26.03 -42.63 -4.82
CA ARG A 6 -27.47 -42.73 -5.06
C ARG A 6 -28.15 -41.42 -4.67
N PRO A 7 -29.11 -40.91 -5.47
CA PRO A 7 -29.93 -39.79 -5.03
C PRO A 7 -30.74 -40.19 -3.80
N ARG A 8 -30.84 -39.29 -2.84
CA ARG A 8 -31.77 -39.43 -1.70
C ARG A 8 -32.89 -38.41 -1.86
N PRO A 9 -34.17 -38.84 -1.92
CA PRO A 9 -35.28 -37.90 -2.00
C PRO A 9 -35.37 -37.11 -0.69
N ALA A 10 -35.12 -35.81 -0.81
CA ALA A 10 -35.00 -34.85 0.28
C ALA A 10 -35.84 -33.65 -0.16
N HIS A 11 -37.10 -33.47 0.19
CA HIS A 11 -37.97 -32.38 -0.33
C HIS A 11 -38.63 -32.67 -1.69
N THR A 12 -39.64 -31.86 -2.00
CA THR A 12 -40.38 -31.86 -3.28
C THR A 12 -39.64 -31.05 -4.33
N GLN A 13 -40.02 -31.19 -5.60
CA GLN A 13 -39.47 -30.39 -6.68
C GLN A 13 -39.58 -28.89 -6.37
N GLY A 14 -38.48 -28.16 -6.52
CA GLY A 14 -38.37 -26.76 -6.15
C GLY A 14 -36.96 -26.37 -5.69
N THR A 15 -36.86 -25.21 -5.05
CA THR A 15 -35.57 -24.75 -4.50
C THR A 15 -35.16 -25.64 -3.33
N THR A 16 -33.95 -26.18 -3.39
CA THR A 16 -33.40 -27.04 -2.33
C THR A 16 -31.98 -26.60 -2.01
N ARG A 17 -31.71 -26.30 -0.74
CA ARG A 17 -30.38 -25.85 -0.26
C ARG A 17 -29.85 -26.79 0.80
N CYS A 18 -28.53 -26.83 0.94
CA CYS A 18 -27.88 -27.68 1.93
C CYS A 18 -26.68 -27.00 2.60
N ALA A 19 -26.50 -27.25 3.90
CA ALA A 19 -25.36 -26.74 4.65
C ALA A 19 -24.85 -27.79 5.64
N TYR A 20 -23.52 -27.92 5.72
CA TYR A 20 -22.87 -28.71 6.76
C TYR A 20 -22.76 -27.89 8.05
N THR A 21 -22.88 -28.57 9.19
CA THR A 21 -22.46 -28.02 10.47
C THR A 21 -20.95 -27.74 10.46
N THR A 22 -20.50 -26.78 11.26
CA THR A 22 -19.08 -26.36 11.24
C THR A 22 -18.11 -27.46 11.68
N ASP A 23 -18.58 -28.46 12.44
CA ASP A 23 -17.85 -29.68 12.80
C ASP A 23 -17.94 -30.80 11.73
N GLY A 24 -18.85 -30.68 10.76
CA GLY A 24 -19.14 -31.66 9.72
C GLY A 24 -19.94 -32.88 10.20
N SER A 25 -20.43 -32.90 11.44
CA SER A 25 -21.14 -34.07 11.99
C SER A 25 -22.50 -34.30 11.34
N ARG A 26 -23.17 -33.23 10.90
CA ARG A 26 -24.47 -33.29 10.24
C ARG A 26 -24.54 -32.42 8.98
N LEU A 27 -25.35 -32.86 8.03
CA LEU A 27 -25.78 -32.09 6.86
C LEU A 27 -27.26 -31.76 7.03
N VAL A 28 -27.62 -30.48 6.92
CA VAL A 28 -29.01 -30.03 6.98
C VAL A 28 -29.47 -29.64 5.59
N THR A 29 -30.66 -30.09 5.20
CA THR A 29 -31.30 -29.71 3.93
C THR A 29 -32.66 -29.06 4.17
N VAL A 30 -32.95 -28.05 3.36
CA VAL A 30 -34.22 -27.34 3.33
C VAL A 30 -34.72 -27.26 1.90
N GLY A 31 -36.03 -27.17 1.72
CA GLY A 31 -36.61 -26.90 0.42
C GLY A 31 -38.06 -26.47 0.48
N SER A 32 -38.74 -26.59 -0.65
CA SER A 32 -40.11 -26.10 -0.86
C SER A 32 -41.22 -26.76 -0.02
N ASN A 33 -40.91 -27.84 0.70
CA ASN A 33 -41.88 -28.51 1.55
C ASN A 33 -41.72 -28.13 3.03
N ASN A 34 -42.74 -28.45 3.84
CA ASN A 34 -42.77 -28.13 5.27
C ASN A 34 -41.97 -29.15 6.10
N THR A 35 -40.79 -29.56 5.64
CA THR A 35 -39.91 -30.46 6.39
C THR A 35 -38.46 -30.04 6.23
N ILE A 36 -37.69 -30.05 7.32
CA ILE A 36 -36.22 -29.90 7.32
C ILE A 36 -35.62 -31.27 7.60
N ARG A 37 -34.55 -31.65 6.89
CA ARG A 37 -33.91 -32.97 7.06
C ARG A 37 -32.48 -32.84 7.57
N LEU A 38 -32.16 -33.57 8.63
CA LEU A 38 -30.81 -33.69 9.17
C LEU A 38 -30.22 -35.07 8.89
N TYR A 39 -29.16 -35.11 8.10
CA TYR A 39 -28.40 -36.31 7.80
C TYR A 39 -27.17 -36.38 8.70
N LYS A 40 -26.95 -37.53 9.34
CA LYS A 40 -25.71 -37.80 10.08
C LYS A 40 -24.59 -38.19 9.12
N THR A 41 -23.49 -37.46 9.14
CA THR A 41 -22.37 -37.70 8.24
C THR A 41 -21.71 -39.06 8.51
N GLY A 42 -21.54 -39.87 7.47
CA GLY A 42 -20.99 -41.23 7.57
C GLY A 42 -22.01 -42.30 7.99
N SER A 43 -23.28 -41.92 8.16
CA SER A 43 -24.40 -42.84 8.33
C SER A 43 -25.22 -42.92 7.03
N ASP A 44 -25.60 -44.12 6.63
CA ASP A 44 -26.59 -44.35 5.55
C ASP A 44 -28.02 -44.47 6.08
N GLY A 45 -28.22 -44.22 7.38
CA GLY A 45 -29.54 -44.23 8.02
C GLY A 45 -30.46 -43.10 7.53
N GLU A 46 -31.75 -43.24 7.85
CA GLU A 46 -32.78 -42.23 7.56
C GLU A 46 -32.46 -40.89 8.24
N PRO A 47 -32.77 -39.76 7.59
CA PRO A 47 -32.58 -38.45 8.20
C PRO A 47 -33.55 -38.23 9.37
N THR A 48 -33.14 -37.39 10.31
CA THR A 48 -34.07 -36.83 11.30
C THR A 48 -34.89 -35.74 10.62
N ASN A 49 -36.21 -35.88 10.63
CA ASN A 49 -37.13 -34.89 10.07
C ASN A 49 -37.58 -33.92 11.16
N ILE A 50 -37.63 -32.63 10.82
CA ILE A 50 -38.25 -31.59 11.64
C ILE A 50 -39.42 -31.06 10.82
N ASP A 51 -40.64 -31.30 11.31
CA ASP A 51 -41.89 -30.92 10.64
C ASP A 51 -42.46 -29.59 11.17
N ASP A 52 -41.92 -29.08 12.28
CA ASP A 52 -42.27 -27.79 12.86
C ASP A 52 -41.48 -26.66 12.18
N CYS A 53 -41.76 -26.42 10.89
CA CYS A 53 -41.11 -25.37 10.11
C CYS A 53 -42.09 -24.65 9.17
N GLN A 54 -41.69 -23.47 8.71
CA GLN A 54 -42.49 -22.66 7.79
C GLN A 54 -42.50 -23.27 6.37
N GLU A 55 -43.41 -22.77 5.53
CA GLU A 55 -43.53 -23.19 4.14
C GLU A 55 -42.47 -22.49 3.26
N GLN A 56 -42.03 -23.15 2.19
CA GLN A 56 -41.06 -22.62 1.22
C GLN A 56 -39.75 -22.11 1.85
N ASN A 57 -38.93 -23.03 2.35
CA ASN A 57 -37.63 -22.69 2.94
C ASN A 57 -36.56 -22.55 1.86
N VAL A 58 -36.03 -21.33 1.68
CA VAL A 58 -35.20 -20.97 0.52
C VAL A 58 -33.71 -20.85 0.86
N ALA A 59 -33.39 -20.64 2.14
CA ALA A 59 -32.02 -20.39 2.57
C ALA A 59 -31.70 -21.05 3.91
N ILE A 60 -30.43 -21.47 4.07
CA ILE A 60 -29.96 -22.14 5.28
C ILE A 60 -28.51 -21.76 5.59
N ALA A 61 -28.22 -21.62 6.88
CA ALA A 61 -26.86 -21.57 7.41
C ALA A 61 -26.77 -22.38 8.71
N ALA A 62 -25.73 -23.19 8.87
CA ALA A 62 -25.57 -24.09 10.01
C ALA A 62 -24.33 -23.73 10.86
N GLY A 63 -24.52 -23.66 12.17
CA GLY A 63 -23.45 -23.60 13.17
C GLY A 63 -23.15 -24.98 13.77
N ASN A 64 -22.51 -25.00 14.95
CA ASN A 64 -22.27 -26.24 15.71
C ASN A 64 -23.50 -26.68 16.52
N GLU A 65 -24.12 -25.74 17.23
CA GLU A 65 -25.22 -26.04 18.18
C GLU A 65 -26.60 -25.78 17.56
N SER A 66 -26.70 -24.77 16.69
CA SER A 66 -27.94 -24.32 16.07
C SER A 66 -27.77 -24.05 14.58
N PHE A 67 -28.88 -24.03 13.83
CA PHE A 67 -28.91 -23.60 12.44
C PHE A 67 -30.08 -22.65 12.19
N VAL A 68 -29.93 -21.81 11.18
CA VAL A 68 -30.90 -20.78 10.79
C VAL A 68 -31.49 -21.12 9.43
N VAL A 69 -32.80 -20.96 9.31
CA VAL A 69 -33.56 -21.14 8.08
C VAL A 69 -34.31 -19.87 7.74
N GLY A 70 -34.22 -19.45 6.49
CA GLY A 70 -34.99 -18.36 5.92
C GLY A 70 -36.06 -18.86 4.96
N SER A 71 -37.26 -18.33 5.10
CA SER A 71 -38.45 -18.77 4.36
C SER A 71 -38.98 -17.67 3.43
N GLU A 72 -39.70 -18.05 2.39
CA GLU A 72 -40.25 -17.11 1.40
C GLU A 72 -41.32 -16.17 1.99
N ASP A 73 -41.91 -16.55 3.13
CA ASP A 73 -42.87 -15.74 3.88
C ASP A 73 -42.23 -14.55 4.65
N GLY A 74 -40.90 -14.40 4.57
CA GLY A 74 -40.14 -13.35 5.24
C GLY A 74 -39.74 -13.70 6.68
N THR A 75 -39.93 -14.94 7.14
CA THR A 75 -39.52 -15.35 8.49
C THR A 75 -38.15 -16.02 8.53
N VAL A 76 -37.35 -15.64 9.53
CA VAL A 76 -36.07 -16.27 9.85
C VAL A 76 -36.20 -17.03 11.15
N SER A 77 -36.02 -18.34 11.11
CA SER A 77 -36.23 -19.25 12.24
C SER A 77 -34.91 -19.91 12.68
N LEU A 78 -34.71 -20.05 13.98
CA LEU A 78 -33.57 -20.73 14.60
C LEU A 78 -34.00 -22.10 15.15
N TYR A 79 -33.21 -23.12 14.87
CA TYR A 79 -33.43 -24.50 15.28
C TYR A 79 -32.20 -25.07 15.97
N GLY A 80 -32.43 -25.93 16.97
CA GLY A 80 -31.37 -26.65 17.67
C GLY A 80 -30.96 -27.92 16.93
N ILE A 81 -29.65 -28.16 16.75
CA ILE A 81 -29.13 -29.32 16.00
C ILE A 81 -29.26 -30.61 16.83
N GLU A 82 -28.98 -30.56 18.13
CA GLU A 82 -29.04 -31.73 19.01
C GLU A 82 -30.47 -32.13 19.34
N THR A 83 -31.31 -31.13 19.65
CA THR A 83 -32.73 -31.31 19.99
C THR A 83 -33.60 -31.59 18.76
N ALA A 84 -33.14 -31.18 17.57
CA ALA A 84 -33.88 -31.25 16.31
C ALA A 84 -35.28 -30.61 16.39
N ASN A 85 -35.39 -29.48 17.09
CA ASN A 85 -36.64 -28.77 17.29
C ASN A 85 -36.50 -27.28 17.00
N PHE A 86 -37.62 -26.63 16.72
CA PHE A 86 -37.74 -25.17 16.65
C PHE A 86 -37.41 -24.54 18.01
N GLU A 87 -36.59 -23.48 17.99
CA GLU A 87 -36.27 -22.72 19.20
C GLU A 87 -37.02 -21.40 19.24
N ARG A 88 -36.84 -20.54 18.22
CA ARG A 88 -37.43 -19.20 18.17
C ARG A 88 -37.30 -18.57 16.78
N PHE A 89 -38.09 -17.53 16.56
CA PHE A 89 -37.93 -16.62 15.43
C PHE A 89 -36.84 -15.58 15.72
N LEU A 90 -35.91 -15.39 14.78
CA LEU A 90 -34.86 -14.36 14.88
C LEU A 90 -35.33 -13.02 14.33
N LEU A 91 -35.97 -13.04 13.17
CA LEU A 91 -36.36 -11.84 12.45
C LEU A 91 -37.58 -12.12 11.56
N ARG A 92 -38.41 -11.11 11.37
CA ARG A 92 -39.45 -11.10 10.35
C ARG A 92 -39.27 -9.89 9.44
N THR A 93 -39.16 -10.13 8.14
CA THR A 93 -39.14 -9.11 7.08
C THR A 93 -40.52 -9.00 6.44
N THR A 94 -40.75 -7.91 5.71
CA THR A 94 -42.00 -7.68 4.98
C THR A 94 -42.00 -8.36 3.61
N LEU A 95 -40.82 -8.64 3.07
CA LEU A 95 -40.62 -9.27 1.77
C LEU A 95 -39.87 -10.61 1.92
N PRO A 96 -39.93 -11.48 0.89
CA PRO A 96 -39.30 -12.80 0.91
C PRO A 96 -37.81 -12.78 1.21
N ILE A 97 -37.34 -13.80 1.93
CA ILE A 97 -35.91 -14.02 2.20
C ILE A 97 -35.29 -14.75 1.01
N ARG A 98 -34.11 -14.29 0.59
CA ARG A 98 -33.35 -14.87 -0.54
C ARG A 98 -32.13 -15.64 -0.08
N ASP A 99 -31.48 -15.19 0.98
CA ASP A 99 -30.26 -15.83 1.48
C ASP A 99 -30.01 -15.51 2.96
N VAL A 100 -29.33 -16.41 3.65
CA VAL A 100 -28.88 -16.21 5.03
C VAL A 100 -27.43 -16.66 5.17
N ALA A 101 -26.67 -15.95 5.99
CA ALA A 101 -25.30 -16.30 6.34
C ALA A 101 -25.08 -16.17 7.85
N LEU A 102 -24.31 -17.09 8.42
CA LEU A 102 -23.91 -17.07 9.82
C LEU A 102 -22.43 -16.73 9.94
N THR A 103 -22.08 -15.97 10.97
CA THR A 103 -20.68 -15.85 11.39
C THR A 103 -20.19 -17.19 11.94
N ARG A 104 -18.87 -17.42 11.88
CA ARG A 104 -18.27 -18.71 12.30
C ARG A 104 -18.49 -19.03 13.78
N ASP A 105 -18.65 -18.02 14.61
CA ASP A 105 -19.01 -18.12 16.03
C ASP A 105 -20.52 -18.26 16.29
N SER A 106 -21.33 -18.29 15.21
CA SER A 106 -22.79 -18.35 15.22
C SER A 106 -23.46 -17.24 16.05
N GLN A 107 -22.77 -16.12 16.31
CA GLN A 107 -23.32 -15.00 17.08
C GLN A 107 -24.18 -14.06 16.23
N TRP A 108 -23.83 -13.87 14.96
CA TRP A 108 -24.54 -12.96 14.06
C TRP A 108 -25.09 -13.71 12.86
N CYS A 109 -26.32 -13.39 12.48
CA CYS A 109 -26.98 -13.88 11.29
C CYS A 109 -27.28 -12.71 10.35
N ALA A 110 -26.71 -12.73 9.15
CA ALA A 110 -27.01 -11.80 8.09
C ALA A 110 -28.17 -12.34 7.23
N VAL A 111 -29.18 -11.50 7.00
CA VAL A 111 -30.42 -11.85 6.34
C VAL A 111 -30.61 -10.98 5.11
N ALA A 112 -30.53 -11.59 3.93
CA ALA A 112 -30.83 -10.95 2.66
C ALA A 112 -32.28 -11.24 2.26
N SER A 113 -33.02 -10.19 1.94
CA SER A 113 -34.42 -10.26 1.52
C SER A 113 -34.63 -9.33 0.33
N ASP A 114 -35.80 -9.39 -0.29
CA ASP A 114 -36.16 -8.45 -1.36
C ASP A 114 -36.35 -6.98 -0.85
N GLU A 115 -36.12 -6.71 0.45
CA GLU A 115 -36.03 -5.35 0.99
C GLU A 115 -34.73 -4.64 0.55
N LEU A 116 -34.78 -3.31 0.46
CA LEU A 116 -33.60 -2.46 0.25
C LEU A 116 -32.72 -2.30 1.51
N SER A 117 -32.77 -3.28 2.41
CA SER A 117 -31.90 -3.33 3.57
C SER A 117 -31.58 -4.78 3.94
N VAL A 118 -30.30 -5.09 4.08
CA VAL A 118 -29.87 -6.37 4.65
C VAL A 118 -29.73 -6.17 6.15
N LYS A 119 -30.27 -7.11 6.93
CA LYS A 119 -30.31 -7.01 8.40
C LYS A 119 -29.34 -8.03 9.00
N LEU A 120 -28.49 -7.58 9.92
CA LEU A 120 -27.65 -8.45 10.74
C LEU A 120 -28.25 -8.52 12.14
N VAL A 121 -28.67 -9.71 12.55
CA VAL A 121 -29.33 -9.94 13.84
C VAL A 121 -28.46 -10.82 14.71
N ASN A 122 -28.33 -10.46 15.98
CA ASN A 122 -27.63 -11.31 16.94
C ASN A 122 -28.51 -12.53 17.29
N THR A 123 -27.96 -13.73 17.19
CA THR A 123 -28.69 -15.00 17.39
C THR A 123 -29.08 -15.24 18.84
N LYS A 124 -28.31 -14.72 19.80
CA LYS A 124 -28.60 -14.82 21.23
C LYS A 124 -29.57 -13.74 21.68
N ASP A 125 -29.31 -12.50 21.27
CA ASP A 125 -30.10 -11.32 21.61
C ASP A 125 -30.73 -10.69 20.36
N ILE A 126 -31.97 -11.07 20.07
CA ILE A 126 -32.71 -10.63 18.89
C ILE A 126 -33.01 -9.12 18.86
N THR A 127 -32.80 -8.41 19.96
CA THR A 127 -33.02 -6.95 20.01
C THR A 127 -31.89 -6.18 19.34
N GLN A 128 -30.72 -6.80 19.19
CA GLN A 128 -29.56 -6.20 18.52
C GLN A 128 -29.62 -6.48 17.03
N VAL A 129 -29.95 -5.43 16.27
CA VAL A 129 -30.05 -5.48 14.82
C VAL A 129 -29.21 -4.36 14.21
N LYS A 130 -28.28 -4.73 13.32
CA LYS A 130 -27.55 -3.81 12.45
C LYS A 130 -28.16 -3.80 11.06
N HIS A 131 -28.12 -2.66 10.37
CA HIS A 131 -28.72 -2.49 9.04
C HIS A 131 -27.68 -2.11 8.00
N LEU A 132 -27.70 -2.77 6.85
CA LEU A 132 -26.92 -2.42 5.65
C LEU A 132 -27.89 -1.80 4.63
N ARG A 133 -27.79 -0.49 4.39
CA ARG A 133 -28.80 0.30 3.64
C ARG A 133 -28.28 1.05 2.40
N ASP A 134 -26.99 0.96 2.10
CA ASP A 134 -26.37 1.78 1.03
C ASP A 134 -26.57 1.21 -0.38
N HIS A 135 -27.30 0.08 -0.53
CA HIS A 135 -27.57 -0.55 -1.83
C HIS A 135 -28.89 -0.07 -2.44
N SER A 136 -28.89 0.13 -3.76
CA SER A 136 -30.04 0.71 -4.50
C SER A 136 -31.12 -0.31 -4.88
N LYS A 137 -30.74 -1.59 -4.93
CA LYS A 137 -31.58 -2.72 -5.34
C LYS A 137 -31.43 -3.89 -4.36
N PRO A 138 -32.44 -4.77 -4.25
CA PRO A 138 -32.42 -5.84 -3.26
C PRO A 138 -31.24 -6.78 -3.39
N ALA A 139 -30.74 -7.26 -2.24
CA ALA A 139 -29.64 -8.21 -2.17
C ALA A 139 -30.14 -9.64 -2.36
N ARG A 140 -29.55 -10.35 -3.32
CA ARG A 140 -29.90 -11.73 -3.65
C ARG A 140 -29.09 -12.74 -2.84
N HIS A 141 -27.81 -12.46 -2.65
CA HIS A 141 -26.95 -13.28 -1.78
C HIS A 141 -26.19 -12.43 -0.77
N VAL A 142 -25.96 -13.03 0.39
CA VAL A 142 -25.13 -12.45 1.46
C VAL A 142 -24.08 -13.46 1.87
N SER A 143 -22.85 -12.98 2.01
CA SER A 143 -21.70 -13.81 2.35
C SER A 143 -20.81 -13.09 3.35
N LEU A 144 -20.44 -13.79 4.41
CA LEU A 144 -19.59 -13.25 5.48
C LEU A 144 -18.17 -13.80 5.35
N ASP A 145 -17.18 -12.95 5.62
CA ASP A 145 -15.78 -13.36 5.66
C ASP A 145 -15.53 -14.35 6.81
N GLN A 146 -14.47 -15.16 6.72
CA GLN A 146 -14.11 -16.19 7.70
C GLN A 146 -13.94 -15.63 9.12
N HIS A 147 -13.49 -14.38 9.22
CA HIS A 147 -13.33 -13.65 10.49
C HIS A 147 -14.60 -12.93 10.95
N GLY A 148 -15.66 -12.88 10.13
CA GLY A 148 -16.88 -12.13 10.41
C GLY A 148 -16.72 -10.61 10.37
N SER A 149 -15.58 -10.10 9.89
CA SER A 149 -15.29 -8.67 9.84
C SER A 149 -15.88 -7.95 8.63
N LEU A 150 -16.12 -8.69 7.54
CA LEU A 150 -16.70 -8.15 6.30
C LEU A 150 -17.95 -8.91 5.90
N ALA A 151 -18.89 -8.19 5.28
CA ALA A 151 -20.02 -8.74 4.56
C ALA A 151 -19.96 -8.35 3.08
N ALA A 152 -20.12 -9.31 2.18
CA ALA A 152 -20.30 -9.07 0.76
C ALA A 152 -21.76 -9.37 0.38
N LEU A 153 -22.39 -8.41 -0.29
CA LEU A 153 -23.75 -8.50 -0.81
C LEU A 153 -23.68 -8.51 -2.33
N SER A 154 -24.39 -9.44 -2.98
CA SER A 154 -24.66 -9.33 -4.42
C SER A 154 -26.09 -8.88 -4.64
N CYS A 155 -26.23 -7.72 -5.28
CA CYS A 155 -27.51 -7.08 -5.54
C CYS A 155 -27.97 -7.36 -6.98
N THR A 156 -29.28 -7.20 -7.22
CA THR A 156 -29.89 -7.42 -8.54
C THR A 156 -29.52 -6.37 -9.58
N ASP A 157 -28.96 -5.23 -9.15
CA ASP A 157 -28.39 -4.18 -10.02
C ASP A 157 -27.12 -4.62 -10.77
N GLY A 158 -26.54 -5.77 -10.42
CA GLY A 158 -25.26 -6.20 -10.98
C GLY A 158 -24.05 -5.66 -10.22
N ILE A 159 -24.25 -5.11 -9.02
CA ILE A 159 -23.19 -4.56 -8.18
C ILE A 159 -22.99 -5.43 -6.94
N ILE A 160 -21.72 -5.60 -6.56
CA ILE A 160 -21.35 -6.21 -5.28
C ILE A 160 -21.01 -5.10 -4.29
N TYR A 161 -21.72 -5.07 -3.16
CA TYR A 161 -21.47 -4.13 -2.08
C TYR A 161 -20.73 -4.82 -0.94
N VAL A 162 -19.61 -4.24 -0.50
CA VAL A 162 -18.80 -4.81 0.58
C VAL A 162 -18.79 -3.88 1.78
N TYR A 163 -19.27 -4.41 2.92
CA TYR A 163 -19.44 -3.69 4.17
C TYR A 163 -18.43 -4.14 5.23
N SER A 164 -17.96 -3.18 6.02
CA SER A 164 -17.25 -3.42 7.28
C SER A 164 -18.25 -3.70 8.39
N LEU A 165 -18.03 -4.77 9.13
CA LEU A 165 -18.80 -5.13 10.34
C LEU A 165 -18.04 -4.84 11.64
N THR A 166 -16.86 -4.24 11.55
CA THR A 166 -15.98 -3.96 12.69
C THR A 166 -16.47 -2.81 13.56
N ALA A 167 -17.13 -1.82 12.95
CA ALA A 167 -17.76 -0.70 13.65
C ALA A 167 -19.11 -1.10 14.27
N GLU A 168 -19.61 -0.26 15.19
CA GLU A 168 -20.93 -0.45 15.82
C GLU A 168 -22.04 -0.38 14.76
N GLU A 169 -22.00 0.64 13.91
CA GLU A 169 -22.80 0.72 12.69
C GLU A 169 -21.99 0.17 11.49
N PRO A 170 -22.56 -0.71 10.66
CA PRO A 170 -21.86 -1.20 9.48
C PRO A 170 -21.62 -0.09 8.45
N GLU A 171 -20.44 -0.05 7.86
CA GLU A 171 -20.04 0.97 6.88
C GLU A 171 -19.77 0.32 5.52
N LEU A 172 -20.25 0.94 4.44
CA LEU A 172 -19.91 0.53 3.08
C LEU A 172 -18.46 0.90 2.77
N ILE A 173 -17.61 -0.10 2.54
CA ILE A 173 -16.19 0.10 2.17
C ILE A 173 -16.07 0.32 0.67
N ARG A 174 -16.76 -0.52 -0.12
CA ARG A 174 -16.56 -0.57 -1.58
C ARG A 174 -17.78 -1.08 -2.33
N THR A 175 -17.98 -0.51 -3.51
CA THR A 175 -18.84 -1.03 -4.57
C THR A 175 -17.99 -1.59 -5.70
N VAL A 176 -18.24 -2.85 -6.08
CA VAL A 176 -17.56 -3.54 -7.17
C VAL A 176 -18.58 -3.77 -8.28
N ASP A 177 -18.43 -3.01 -9.37
CA ASP A 177 -19.31 -3.00 -10.54
C ASP A 177 -18.62 -3.68 -11.75
N GLY A 178 -19.39 -4.13 -12.72
CA GLY A 178 -18.90 -4.69 -13.98
C GLY A 178 -18.33 -6.11 -13.89
N ILE A 179 -18.75 -6.89 -12.88
CA ILE A 179 -18.32 -8.30 -12.70
C ILE A 179 -19.50 -9.26 -12.75
N ILE A 180 -20.56 -8.99 -12.00
CA ILE A 180 -21.81 -9.75 -12.10
C ILE A 180 -22.75 -9.06 -13.09
N GLY A 181 -23.63 -9.83 -13.72
CA GLY A 181 -24.68 -9.25 -14.54
C GLY A 181 -25.83 -8.75 -13.67
N ALA A 182 -26.58 -7.78 -14.17
CA ALA A 182 -27.89 -7.46 -13.62
C ALA A 182 -28.83 -8.65 -13.88
N VAL A 183 -29.47 -9.14 -12.81
CA VAL A 183 -30.25 -10.39 -12.83
C VAL A 183 -31.51 -10.19 -11.99
N ASP A 184 -32.65 -10.66 -12.50
CA ASP A 184 -33.91 -10.61 -11.76
C ASP A 184 -33.93 -11.59 -10.57
N SER A 185 -34.74 -11.31 -9.55
CA SER A 185 -34.83 -12.13 -8.32
C SER A 185 -35.22 -13.59 -8.59
N GLU A 186 -35.89 -13.89 -9.71
CA GLU A 186 -36.43 -15.22 -10.03
C GLU A 186 -35.53 -16.07 -10.94
N MET A 187 -34.49 -15.50 -11.56
CA MET A 187 -33.58 -16.29 -12.40
C MET A 187 -32.81 -17.32 -11.58
N GLU A 188 -32.45 -18.47 -12.15
CA GLU A 188 -31.65 -19.51 -11.44
C GLU A 188 -30.13 -19.33 -11.58
N VAL A 189 -29.68 -18.16 -12.06
CA VAL A 189 -28.24 -17.88 -12.19
C VAL A 189 -27.65 -17.58 -10.82
N SER A 190 -26.48 -18.13 -10.54
CA SER A 190 -25.74 -17.79 -9.33
C SER A 190 -25.07 -16.43 -9.50
N THR A 191 -25.31 -15.52 -8.57
CA THR A 191 -24.50 -14.31 -8.37
C THR A 191 -23.83 -14.35 -6.98
N ARG A 192 -23.70 -15.55 -6.40
CA ARG A 192 -23.23 -15.72 -5.03
C ARG A 192 -21.76 -15.36 -4.91
N VAL A 193 -21.45 -14.48 -3.96
CA VAL A 193 -20.08 -14.18 -3.55
C VAL A 193 -19.60 -15.24 -2.58
N VAL A 194 -18.49 -15.91 -2.89
CA VAL A 194 -17.93 -16.96 -2.03
C VAL A 194 -16.53 -16.56 -1.58
N TRP A 195 -16.40 -16.22 -0.29
CA TRP A 195 -15.11 -15.89 0.31
C TRP A 195 -14.15 -17.07 0.27
N HIS A 196 -12.90 -16.80 -0.12
CA HIS A 196 -11.83 -17.78 -0.03
C HIS A 196 -11.52 -18.08 1.45
N PRO A 197 -11.17 -19.32 1.84
CA PRO A 197 -10.88 -19.67 3.24
C PRO A 197 -9.71 -18.91 3.87
N ASP A 198 -8.81 -18.35 3.07
CA ASP A 198 -7.71 -17.48 3.51
C ASP A 198 -8.16 -16.03 3.80
N GLY A 199 -9.41 -15.67 3.46
CA GLY A 199 -9.99 -14.34 3.73
C GLY A 199 -9.40 -13.19 2.89
N ARG A 200 -8.43 -13.46 2.02
CA ARG A 200 -7.77 -12.44 1.16
C ARG A 200 -8.53 -12.11 -0.12
N ALA A 201 -9.47 -12.95 -0.53
CA ALA A 201 -10.17 -12.84 -1.80
C ALA A 201 -11.55 -13.48 -1.73
N PHE A 202 -12.38 -13.20 -2.73
CA PHE A 202 -13.64 -13.92 -2.97
C PHE A 202 -13.80 -14.27 -4.44
N ALA A 203 -14.55 -15.32 -4.71
CA ALA A 203 -14.87 -15.79 -6.05
C ALA A 203 -16.32 -15.47 -6.40
N VAL A 204 -16.53 -15.14 -7.67
CA VAL A 204 -17.83 -14.74 -8.19
C VAL A 204 -18.04 -15.32 -9.60
N PRO A 205 -19.18 -15.97 -9.87
CA PRO A 205 -19.58 -16.35 -11.22
C PRO A 205 -19.93 -15.12 -12.06
N THR A 206 -19.45 -15.10 -13.29
CA THR A 206 -19.64 -13.99 -14.23
C THR A 206 -20.64 -14.37 -15.34
N PRO A 207 -21.26 -13.37 -16.02
CA PRO A 207 -22.12 -13.64 -17.18
C PRO A 207 -21.41 -14.34 -18.35
N THR A 208 -20.07 -14.27 -18.40
CA THR A 208 -19.25 -14.96 -19.39
C THR A 208 -19.04 -16.45 -19.09
N LYS A 209 -19.70 -16.98 -18.04
CA LYS A 209 -19.63 -18.40 -17.60
C LYS A 209 -18.27 -18.78 -17.00
N GLU A 210 -17.52 -17.77 -16.57
CA GLU A 210 -16.25 -17.92 -15.87
C GLU A 210 -16.44 -17.60 -14.39
N ILE A 211 -15.49 -18.04 -13.55
CA ILE A 211 -15.47 -17.67 -12.13
C ILE A 211 -14.30 -16.72 -11.92
N GLN A 212 -14.61 -15.46 -11.64
CA GLN A 212 -13.62 -14.42 -11.39
C GLN A 212 -13.26 -14.39 -9.90
N VAL A 213 -11.95 -14.33 -9.60
CA VAL A 213 -11.46 -14.06 -8.24
C VAL A 213 -11.13 -12.59 -8.10
N ILE A 214 -11.52 -11.98 -6.98
CA ILE A 214 -11.33 -10.56 -6.68
C ILE A 214 -10.55 -10.42 -5.37
N SER A 215 -9.54 -9.56 -5.37
CA SER A 215 -8.75 -9.25 -4.17
C SER A 215 -9.58 -8.45 -3.17
N LYS A 216 -9.46 -8.76 -1.87
CA LYS A 216 -10.07 -7.97 -0.79
C LYS A 216 -9.37 -6.63 -0.56
N ASN A 217 -8.07 -6.53 -0.84
CA ASN A 217 -7.29 -5.33 -0.52
C ASN A 217 -7.46 -4.26 -1.59
N ASP A 218 -7.29 -4.66 -2.85
CA ASP A 218 -7.23 -3.72 -3.98
C ASP A 218 -8.51 -3.75 -4.83
N TRP A 219 -9.43 -4.70 -4.57
CA TRP A 219 -10.68 -4.91 -5.31
C TRP A 219 -10.51 -5.20 -6.80
N GLU A 220 -9.29 -5.47 -7.24
CA GLU A 220 -8.98 -5.79 -8.62
C GLU A 220 -9.29 -7.25 -8.98
N LYS A 221 -9.56 -7.45 -10.27
CA LYS A 221 -9.72 -8.77 -10.89
C LYS A 221 -8.38 -9.51 -10.84
N GLN A 222 -8.35 -10.61 -10.12
CA GLN A 222 -7.21 -11.51 -10.04
C GLN A 222 -7.34 -12.61 -11.08
N ARG A 223 -6.80 -13.81 -10.79
CA ARG A 223 -6.93 -14.91 -11.74
C ARG A 223 -8.40 -15.37 -11.87
N CYS A 224 -8.75 -15.96 -13.01
CA CYS A 224 -10.10 -16.47 -13.27
C CYS A 224 -10.09 -17.97 -13.62
N PHE A 225 -11.18 -18.67 -13.33
CA PHE A 225 -11.41 -20.04 -13.78
C PHE A 225 -12.26 -20.00 -15.05
N ALA A 226 -11.59 -20.11 -16.20
CA ALA A 226 -12.19 -19.93 -17.52
C ALA A 226 -12.27 -21.24 -18.31
N ASN A 227 -13.07 -21.23 -19.39
CA ASN A 227 -13.16 -22.31 -20.40
C ASN A 227 -13.59 -23.70 -19.88
N GLY A 228 -14.31 -23.77 -18.77
CA GLY A 228 -14.82 -25.04 -18.22
C GLY A 228 -16.30 -25.30 -18.53
N HIS A 229 -17.16 -24.35 -18.17
CA HIS A 229 -18.61 -24.47 -18.31
C HIS A 229 -19.12 -23.93 -19.63
N LEU A 230 -20.18 -24.55 -20.15
CA LEU A 230 -20.82 -24.15 -21.43
C LEU A 230 -22.09 -23.33 -21.24
N SER A 231 -22.62 -23.28 -20.02
CA SER A 231 -23.84 -22.56 -19.65
C SER A 231 -23.65 -21.81 -18.33
N ASP A 232 -24.69 -21.13 -17.87
CA ASP A 232 -24.65 -20.33 -16.64
C ASP A 232 -24.33 -21.19 -15.42
N ILE A 233 -23.55 -20.62 -14.50
CA ILE A 233 -23.14 -21.26 -13.26
C ILE A 233 -24.26 -21.11 -12.23
N THR A 234 -24.68 -22.22 -11.62
CA THR A 234 -25.77 -22.27 -10.64
C THR A 234 -25.27 -22.31 -9.20
N ALA A 235 -24.09 -22.89 -8.96
CA ALA A 235 -23.48 -22.93 -7.64
C ALA A 235 -21.95 -22.95 -7.70
N VAL A 236 -21.32 -22.38 -6.68
CA VAL A 236 -19.87 -22.32 -6.51
C VAL A 236 -19.55 -22.54 -5.03
N ALA A 237 -18.55 -23.36 -4.72
CA ALA A 237 -18.09 -23.60 -3.35
C ALA A 237 -16.59 -23.89 -3.27
N TRP A 238 -15.89 -23.14 -2.44
CA TRP A 238 -14.48 -23.42 -2.10
C TRP A 238 -14.38 -24.64 -1.21
N SER A 239 -13.35 -25.46 -1.44
CA SER A 239 -12.92 -26.45 -0.46
C SER A 239 -12.48 -25.77 0.84
N PRO A 240 -12.56 -26.44 2.01
CA PRO A 240 -12.28 -25.82 3.32
C PRO A 240 -10.86 -25.26 3.46
N ASN A 241 -9.92 -25.77 2.69
CA ASN A 241 -8.53 -25.32 2.67
C ASN A 241 -8.21 -24.41 1.47
N GLY A 242 -9.16 -24.13 0.58
CA GLY A 242 -8.95 -23.25 -0.58
C GLY A 242 -8.11 -23.85 -1.71
N ALA A 243 -7.70 -25.12 -1.61
CA ALA A 243 -6.88 -25.76 -2.66
C ALA A 243 -7.68 -26.11 -3.93
N LEU A 244 -9.00 -26.26 -3.77
CA LEU A 244 -9.93 -26.63 -4.82
C LEU A 244 -11.19 -25.74 -4.81
N LEU A 245 -11.77 -25.55 -5.99
CA LEU A 245 -13.08 -24.93 -6.18
C LEU A 245 -14.02 -25.94 -6.86
N ALA A 246 -15.24 -26.10 -6.35
CA ALA A 246 -16.30 -26.82 -7.05
C ALA A 246 -17.28 -25.83 -7.68
N SER A 247 -17.71 -26.09 -8.90
CA SER A 247 -18.74 -25.31 -9.57
C SER A 247 -19.74 -26.22 -10.30
N ALA A 248 -21.00 -25.81 -10.30
CA ALA A 248 -22.08 -26.48 -11.01
C ALA A 248 -22.72 -25.52 -12.01
N SER A 249 -23.21 -26.04 -13.14
CA SER A 249 -23.81 -25.25 -14.20
C SER A 249 -25.04 -25.92 -14.80
N LYS A 250 -25.87 -25.10 -15.45
CA LYS A 250 -26.98 -25.53 -16.29
C LYS A 250 -26.56 -26.40 -17.49
N ASP A 251 -25.26 -26.50 -17.77
CA ASP A 251 -24.72 -27.45 -18.76
C ASP A 251 -24.80 -28.93 -18.30
N GLY A 252 -25.25 -29.16 -17.07
CA GLY A 252 -25.40 -30.48 -16.48
C GLY A 252 -24.09 -31.09 -15.99
N LYS A 253 -23.09 -30.25 -15.72
CA LYS A 253 -21.78 -30.67 -15.22
C LYS A 253 -21.46 -30.01 -13.89
N VAL A 254 -20.83 -30.80 -13.03
CA VAL A 254 -20.09 -30.32 -11.85
C VAL A 254 -18.61 -30.45 -12.15
N LEU A 255 -17.90 -29.32 -12.10
CA LEU A 255 -16.46 -29.24 -12.34
C LEU A 255 -15.71 -29.02 -11.04
N VAL A 256 -14.54 -29.62 -10.93
CA VAL A 256 -13.60 -29.38 -9.85
C VAL A 256 -12.34 -28.77 -10.41
N TRP A 257 -11.97 -27.62 -9.88
CA TRP A 257 -10.85 -26.82 -10.31
C TRP A 257 -9.72 -26.88 -9.29
N GLU A 258 -8.48 -26.92 -9.76
CA GLU A 258 -7.33 -26.66 -8.92
C GLU A 258 -7.10 -25.16 -8.77
N THR A 259 -6.96 -24.66 -7.55
CA THR A 259 -6.77 -23.22 -7.33
C THR A 259 -5.47 -22.69 -7.94
N LYS A 260 -4.38 -23.47 -7.88
CA LYS A 260 -3.05 -23.04 -8.34
C LYS A 260 -2.93 -22.99 -9.85
N THR A 261 -3.30 -24.08 -10.52
CA THR A 261 -3.17 -24.21 -11.98
C THR A 261 -4.39 -23.68 -12.72
N GLN A 262 -5.51 -23.46 -12.01
CA GLN A 262 -6.80 -23.04 -12.57
C GLN A 262 -7.37 -24.00 -13.61
N SER A 263 -6.87 -25.23 -13.60
CA SER A 263 -7.29 -26.27 -14.53
C SER A 263 -8.41 -27.12 -13.92
N VAL A 264 -9.27 -27.65 -14.80
CA VAL A 264 -10.30 -28.61 -14.40
C VAL A 264 -9.65 -29.96 -14.16
N ILE A 265 -9.67 -30.43 -12.92
CA ILE A 265 -9.11 -31.72 -12.53
C ILE A 265 -10.14 -32.84 -12.73
N GLN A 266 -11.40 -32.59 -12.40
CA GLN A 266 -12.48 -33.58 -12.46
C GLN A 266 -13.77 -33.00 -13.04
N ARG A 267 -14.52 -33.88 -13.71
CA ARG A 267 -15.82 -33.57 -14.32
C ARG A 267 -16.81 -34.66 -13.95
N TYR A 268 -17.98 -34.25 -13.44
CA TYR A 268 -19.08 -35.13 -13.14
C TYR A 268 -20.33 -34.69 -13.89
N ASP A 269 -21.06 -35.63 -14.46
CA ASP A 269 -22.31 -35.36 -15.18
C ASP A 269 -23.50 -35.45 -14.23
N TYR A 270 -23.96 -34.30 -13.75
CA TYR A 270 -25.13 -34.14 -12.88
C TYR A 270 -25.94 -32.92 -13.33
N SER A 271 -27.19 -33.14 -13.74
CA SER A 271 -28.12 -32.08 -14.17
C SER A 271 -28.82 -31.41 -12.99
N ASN A 272 -29.31 -30.19 -13.22
CA ASN A 272 -30.20 -29.46 -12.32
C ASN A 272 -29.64 -29.20 -10.91
N VAL A 273 -28.32 -29.09 -10.74
CA VAL A 273 -27.70 -28.82 -9.44
C VAL A 273 -27.92 -27.35 -9.05
N ILE A 274 -28.44 -27.11 -7.83
CA ILE A 274 -28.77 -25.77 -7.31
C ILE A 274 -27.77 -25.30 -6.26
N ASP A 275 -27.26 -26.19 -5.42
CA ASP A 275 -26.38 -25.83 -4.29
C ASP A 275 -25.27 -26.85 -4.07
N LEU A 276 -24.13 -26.38 -3.54
CA LEU A 276 -22.91 -27.18 -3.31
C LEU A 276 -22.37 -26.91 -1.90
N ALA A 277 -22.12 -27.97 -1.14
CA ALA A 277 -21.53 -27.88 0.19
C ALA A 277 -20.38 -28.88 0.35
N TRP A 278 -19.17 -28.36 0.58
CA TRP A 278 -18.02 -29.18 0.97
C TRP A 278 -18.10 -29.56 2.44
N HIS A 279 -17.76 -30.79 2.75
CA HIS A 279 -17.57 -31.19 4.14
C HIS A 279 -16.31 -30.51 4.73
N PRO A 280 -16.32 -30.02 5.99
CA PRO A 280 -15.22 -29.24 6.58
C PRO A 280 -13.84 -29.94 6.62
N SER A 281 -13.80 -31.27 6.80
CA SER A 281 -12.55 -32.02 6.97
C SER A 281 -12.38 -33.30 6.14
N LYS A 282 -13.43 -33.82 5.50
CA LYS A 282 -13.45 -35.10 4.79
C LYS A 282 -13.61 -34.86 3.30
N ASN A 283 -13.19 -35.82 2.49
CA ASN A 283 -13.40 -35.82 1.03
C ASN A 283 -14.87 -36.17 0.71
N ILE A 284 -15.78 -35.27 1.07
CA ILE A 284 -17.21 -35.40 0.84
C ILE A 284 -17.69 -34.07 0.26
N LEU A 285 -18.38 -34.14 -0.88
CA LEU A 285 -19.14 -33.03 -1.44
C LEU A 285 -20.61 -33.43 -1.47
N SER A 286 -21.44 -32.58 -0.91
CA SER A 286 -22.90 -32.70 -1.00
C SER A 286 -23.47 -31.65 -1.92
N PHE A 287 -24.49 -32.04 -2.66
CA PHE A 287 -25.17 -31.14 -3.58
C PHE A 287 -26.65 -31.50 -3.72
N THR A 288 -27.45 -30.50 -4.04
CA THR A 288 -28.90 -30.61 -4.17
C THR A 288 -29.35 -30.30 -5.59
N THR A 289 -30.48 -30.89 -6.00
CA THR A 289 -31.06 -30.68 -7.33
C THR A 289 -32.42 -29.99 -7.27
N THR A 290 -32.86 -29.41 -8.40
CA THR A 290 -34.21 -28.86 -8.57
C THR A 290 -35.31 -29.91 -8.35
N ASP A 291 -34.99 -31.19 -8.52
CA ASP A 291 -35.92 -32.31 -8.35
C ASP A 291 -36.17 -32.67 -6.88
N GLY A 292 -35.53 -31.98 -5.92
CA GLY A 292 -35.67 -32.27 -4.49
C GLY A 292 -34.84 -33.48 -4.07
N GLU A 293 -33.71 -33.73 -4.73
CA GLU A 293 -32.79 -34.80 -4.36
C GLU A 293 -31.53 -34.21 -3.72
N VAL A 294 -31.02 -34.90 -2.70
CA VAL A 294 -29.69 -34.63 -2.13
C VAL A 294 -28.74 -35.78 -2.47
N TYR A 295 -27.58 -35.41 -2.99
CA TYR A 295 -26.46 -36.32 -3.19
C TYR A 295 -25.42 -36.08 -2.10
N ILE A 296 -24.96 -37.16 -1.47
CA ILE A 296 -23.86 -37.15 -0.52
C ILE A 296 -22.75 -38.00 -1.15
N TYR A 297 -21.81 -37.35 -1.83
CA TYR A 297 -20.74 -38.06 -2.53
C TYR A 297 -19.57 -38.29 -1.57
N THR A 298 -19.47 -39.51 -1.04
CA THR A 298 -18.28 -39.98 -0.31
C THR A 298 -17.15 -40.33 -1.27
N ASP A 299 -15.93 -39.86 -0.98
CA ASP A 299 -14.77 -39.99 -1.86
C ASP A 299 -14.97 -39.28 -3.21
N PHE A 300 -15.46 -38.04 -3.12
CA PHE A 300 -15.73 -37.21 -4.29
C PHE A 300 -14.51 -37.08 -5.20
N LEU A 301 -13.34 -36.80 -4.63
CA LEU A 301 -12.08 -36.80 -5.38
C LEU A 301 -11.46 -38.20 -5.46
N PRO A 302 -10.88 -38.59 -6.61
CA PRO A 302 -10.04 -39.78 -6.70
C PRO A 302 -8.84 -39.71 -5.76
N ASP A 303 -8.33 -40.88 -5.32
CA ASP A 303 -7.19 -41.00 -4.41
C ASP A 303 -5.94 -40.19 -4.81
N GLN A 304 -5.77 -39.93 -6.11
CA GLN A 304 -4.69 -39.11 -6.66
C GLN A 304 -4.75 -37.66 -6.18
N PHE A 305 -5.96 -37.09 -6.03
CA PHE A 305 -6.19 -35.68 -5.68
C PHE A 305 -6.64 -35.49 -4.23
N THR A 306 -6.98 -36.56 -3.51
CA THR A 306 -7.25 -36.55 -2.06
C THR A 306 -6.17 -35.84 -1.22
N PRO A 307 -4.86 -35.92 -1.54
CA PRO A 307 -3.84 -35.16 -0.82
C PRO A 307 -4.05 -33.64 -0.86
N LEU A 308 -4.68 -33.10 -1.92
CA LEU A 308 -4.94 -31.66 -2.04
C LEU A 308 -5.91 -31.15 -0.98
N LEU A 309 -6.90 -31.95 -0.56
CA LEU A 309 -7.81 -31.60 0.54
C LEU A 309 -7.17 -31.68 1.92
N LYS A 310 -6.05 -32.41 2.06
CA LYS A 310 -5.30 -32.53 3.33
C LYS A 310 -4.24 -31.45 3.50
N LEU A 311 -4.04 -30.58 2.50
CA LEU A 311 -3.13 -29.44 2.61
C LEU A 311 -3.64 -28.46 3.67
N SER A 312 -2.69 -27.74 4.28
CA SER A 312 -3.00 -26.54 5.06
C SER A 312 -3.73 -25.51 4.18
N PRO A 313 -4.43 -24.52 4.77
CA PRO A 313 -5.04 -23.44 4.01
C PRO A 313 -4.08 -22.89 2.95
N GLN A 314 -4.48 -23.00 1.69
CA GLN A 314 -3.73 -22.49 0.55
C GLN A 314 -4.04 -21.00 0.37
N PRO A 315 -3.10 -20.22 -0.19
CA PRO A 315 -3.37 -18.82 -0.50
C PRO A 315 -4.36 -18.70 -1.66
N ALA A 316 -5.09 -17.58 -1.70
CA ALA A 316 -5.96 -17.24 -2.82
C ALA A 316 -5.17 -17.07 -4.13
N PRO A 317 -5.75 -17.38 -5.30
CA PRO A 317 -5.03 -17.34 -6.57
C PRO A 317 -4.87 -15.90 -7.08
N PHE A 318 -3.75 -15.26 -6.76
CA PHE A 318 -3.39 -13.91 -7.22
C PHE A 318 -2.49 -13.91 -8.46
N ILE A 319 -2.54 -12.82 -9.22
CA ILE A 319 -1.72 -12.62 -10.43
C ILE A 319 -0.26 -12.37 -10.04
N HIS A 320 -0.04 -11.61 -8.97
CA HIS A 320 1.28 -11.14 -8.52
C HIS A 320 1.95 -12.04 -7.48
N ASP A 321 1.31 -13.15 -7.09
CA ASP A 321 1.99 -14.15 -6.26
C ASP A 321 3.00 -14.88 -7.17
N PRO A 322 4.31 -14.83 -6.89
CA PRO A 322 5.31 -15.45 -7.76
C PRO A 322 4.96 -16.91 -7.95
N LEU A 323 4.95 -17.35 -9.22
CA LEU A 323 4.81 -18.73 -9.62
C LEU A 323 5.84 -19.59 -8.88
N SER A 324 5.47 -20.12 -7.72
CA SER A 324 6.23 -21.13 -7.02
C SER A 324 5.94 -22.48 -7.70
N ASP A 325 6.37 -22.63 -8.94
CA ASP A 325 6.47 -23.94 -9.57
C ASP A 325 7.89 -24.13 -10.11
N ILE A 326 8.38 -25.37 -9.99
CA ILE A 326 9.67 -25.88 -10.50
C ILE A 326 10.89 -25.64 -9.60
N SER A 327 10.85 -26.13 -8.36
CA SER A 327 12.01 -26.87 -7.84
C SER A 327 11.57 -27.83 -6.73
N GLY A 328 11.71 -29.13 -7.00
CA GLY A 328 11.55 -30.20 -6.02
C GLY A 328 12.71 -30.20 -5.03
N ASN A 329 12.85 -29.15 -4.23
CA ASN A 329 13.73 -29.12 -3.07
C ASN A 329 12.98 -28.45 -1.91
N ARG A 330 12.16 -29.24 -1.21
CA ARG A 330 11.71 -28.91 0.14
C ARG A 330 12.94 -28.85 1.05
N GLN A 331 13.45 -27.65 1.34
CA GLN A 331 14.11 -27.42 2.62
C GLN A 331 13.04 -27.23 3.68
N LEU A 332 12.94 -28.20 4.59
CA LEU A 332 12.16 -28.08 5.81
C LEU A 332 12.76 -26.97 6.69
N PRO A 333 11.95 -26.11 7.33
CA PRO A 333 12.45 -25.18 8.33
C PRO A 333 12.96 -25.95 9.56
N PRO A 334 14.01 -25.45 10.24
CA PRO A 334 14.54 -26.12 11.42
C PRO A 334 13.55 -26.00 12.57
N LEU A 335 13.04 -27.14 13.04
CA LEU A 335 12.27 -27.23 14.28
C LEU A 335 13.23 -27.03 15.46
N ASN A 336 12.91 -26.03 16.28
CA ASN A 336 13.58 -25.76 17.55
C ASN A 336 13.60 -27.00 18.44
N GLY A 337 14.77 -27.26 19.01
CA GLY A 337 15.07 -28.47 19.76
C GLY A 337 14.26 -28.63 21.04
N HIS A 338 13.62 -29.79 21.14
CA HIS A 338 13.44 -30.47 22.42
C HIS A 338 14.24 -31.78 22.38
N LYS A 339 15.16 -31.91 23.34
CA LYS A 339 15.99 -33.09 23.60
C LYS A 339 15.10 -34.27 24.00
N GLY A 340 15.36 -35.45 23.43
CA GLY A 340 14.99 -36.71 24.06
C GLY A 340 14.72 -37.89 23.12
N GLN A 341 15.73 -38.76 23.04
CA GLN A 341 15.63 -40.21 22.79
C GLN A 341 15.66 -40.75 21.34
N SER A 342 16.58 -41.69 21.19
CA SER A 342 17.07 -42.43 20.02
C SER A 342 16.10 -43.48 19.50
N ILE A 343 16.05 -43.67 18.16
CA ILE A 343 15.49 -44.87 17.53
C ILE A 343 16.49 -45.38 16.46
N PRO A 344 16.75 -46.70 16.35
CA PRO A 344 17.88 -47.29 15.64
C PRO A 344 17.58 -47.69 14.18
N SER A 345 18.64 -47.72 13.36
CA SER A 345 18.65 -48.14 11.96
C SER A 345 18.58 -49.66 11.78
N ARG A 346 17.79 -50.13 10.81
CA ARG A 346 17.80 -51.50 10.26
C ARG A 346 17.58 -51.50 8.73
N PRO A 347 17.98 -52.58 8.02
CA PRO A 347 18.81 -52.49 6.82
C PRO A 347 18.05 -52.76 5.52
N ARG A 348 18.69 -52.38 4.40
CA ARG A 348 18.18 -52.52 3.03
C ARG A 348 18.44 -53.94 2.50
N ARG A 349 17.39 -54.58 1.99
CA ARG A 349 17.39 -55.94 1.41
C ARG A 349 17.58 -55.88 -0.11
N GLU A 350 18.36 -56.83 -0.59
CA GLU A 350 18.88 -57.07 -1.94
C GLU A 350 17.82 -57.39 -3.00
N SER A 351 18.19 -57.20 -4.28
CA SER A 351 17.69 -58.02 -5.39
C SER A 351 18.72 -58.11 -6.53
N LEU A 352 19.49 -59.21 -6.49
CA LEU A 352 19.90 -60.14 -7.55
C LEU A 352 20.09 -59.66 -9.01
N GLY A 353 21.25 -60.02 -9.58
CA GLY A 353 21.45 -60.09 -11.03
C GLY A 353 22.92 -60.22 -11.47
N SER A 354 23.62 -61.26 -11.04
CA SER A 354 25.00 -61.61 -11.40
C SER A 354 25.08 -62.21 -12.81
N ILE A 355 26.10 -61.84 -13.59
CA ILE A 355 26.66 -62.70 -14.64
C ILE A 355 28.20 -62.67 -14.58
N ASP A 356 28.74 -63.83 -14.24
CA ASP A 356 30.08 -64.36 -14.51
C ASP A 356 31.32 -63.58 -14.08
N SER A 357 31.71 -63.89 -12.85
CA SER A 357 32.97 -64.57 -12.53
C SER A 357 33.88 -64.92 -13.73
N PHE A 358 34.90 -64.09 -13.96
CA PHE A 358 36.16 -64.53 -14.56
C PHE A 358 37.32 -63.75 -13.93
N LEU A 359 38.14 -64.49 -13.16
CA LEU A 359 39.58 -64.26 -12.92
C LEU A 359 40.01 -63.22 -11.87
N ALA A 360 40.10 -63.73 -10.64
CA ALA A 360 41.29 -63.85 -9.78
C ALA A 360 42.46 -62.85 -9.85
N GLU A 361 42.91 -62.51 -8.63
CA GLU A 361 44.28 -62.21 -8.15
C GLU A 361 44.89 -60.82 -8.36
N GLY A 362 45.43 -60.30 -7.25
CA GLY A 362 46.76 -59.70 -7.22
C GLY A 362 46.83 -58.17 -7.24
N ASP A 363 47.13 -57.63 -6.05
CA ASP A 363 48.09 -56.54 -5.72
C ASP A 363 48.70 -55.63 -6.81
N GLU A 364 49.10 -54.45 -6.30
CA GLU A 364 50.10 -53.49 -6.81
C GLU A 364 49.64 -52.38 -7.77
N ASP A 365 49.76 -51.15 -7.24
CA ASP A 365 50.45 -49.95 -7.76
C ASP A 365 50.37 -49.53 -9.24
N GLU A 366 50.64 -48.22 -9.40
CA GLU A 366 50.94 -47.46 -10.63
C GLU A 366 49.77 -46.69 -11.27
N ASP A 367 49.79 -45.38 -10.99
CA ASP A 367 49.98 -44.30 -11.96
C ASP A 367 49.28 -44.36 -13.35
N ASP A 368 48.75 -43.18 -13.71
CA ASP A 368 49.08 -42.45 -14.95
C ASP A 368 48.03 -42.31 -16.10
N TRP A 369 47.69 -41.02 -16.37
CA TRP A 369 47.13 -40.34 -17.57
C TRP A 369 45.71 -40.69 -18.07
N VAL A 370 44.83 -39.75 -18.46
CA VAL A 370 44.99 -38.68 -19.48
C VAL A 370 44.06 -37.48 -19.20
N VAL A 371 44.56 -36.27 -19.49
CA VAL A 371 43.92 -34.93 -19.43
C VAL A 371 43.31 -34.54 -20.78
N ASN A 372 42.26 -33.70 -20.76
CA ASN A 372 41.73 -32.73 -21.77
C ASN A 372 40.18 -32.85 -21.80
N ASP A 373 39.33 -31.83 -21.83
CA ASP A 373 39.41 -30.48 -22.40
C ASP A 373 38.13 -29.74 -21.94
N ASP A 374 38.19 -28.66 -21.17
CA ASP A 374 37.62 -27.40 -21.66
C ASP A 374 38.24 -26.19 -20.96
N ASN A 375 39.29 -25.71 -21.61
CA ASN A 375 40.00 -24.48 -21.32
C ASN A 375 39.26 -23.28 -21.95
N ALA A 376 38.71 -22.37 -21.13
CA ALA A 376 38.30 -21.02 -21.56
C ALA A 376 39.13 -19.94 -20.83
N GLY A 377 40.37 -19.84 -21.33
CA GLY A 377 41.41 -18.81 -21.20
C GLY A 377 41.20 -17.53 -20.39
N TYR A 378 42.18 -17.26 -19.53
CA TYR A 378 42.80 -15.93 -19.42
C TYR A 378 44.30 -16.04 -19.75
N VAL A 379 44.75 -15.22 -20.70
CA VAL A 379 46.16 -14.98 -21.02
C VAL A 379 46.79 -14.22 -19.85
N VAL A 380 47.96 -14.63 -19.35
CA VAL A 380 49.19 -13.80 -19.23
C VAL A 380 50.40 -14.69 -18.89
N ASP A 381 51.46 -14.38 -19.62
CA ASP A 381 52.85 -14.86 -19.67
C ASP A 381 53.57 -15.24 -18.35
N LYS A 382 54.28 -16.37 -18.47
CA LYS A 382 55.70 -16.62 -18.15
C LYS A 382 56.35 -15.92 -16.94
N GLY A 383 56.87 -16.76 -16.06
CA GLY A 383 58.33 -16.93 -16.04
C GLY A 383 59.03 -16.94 -14.67
N SER A 384 59.52 -18.13 -14.32
CA SER A 384 60.87 -18.38 -13.76
C SER A 384 61.08 -18.42 -12.24
N LYS A 385 61.13 -19.67 -11.75
CA LYS A 385 62.26 -20.35 -11.07
C LYS A 385 62.81 -19.90 -9.69
N ARG A 386 62.97 -20.94 -8.85
CA ARG A 386 63.90 -21.19 -7.70
C ARG A 386 63.47 -20.61 -6.35
N GLY A 387 63.53 -21.33 -5.22
CA GLY A 387 63.91 -22.71 -4.93
C GLY A 387 63.92 -23.00 -3.42
N ARG A 388 63.64 -24.26 -3.06
CA ARG A 388 64.19 -25.08 -1.96
C ARG A 388 63.97 -24.66 -0.47
N ASP A 389 62.99 -25.34 0.15
CA ASP A 389 63.13 -26.33 1.26
C ASP A 389 63.53 -25.85 2.70
N PRO A 390 63.37 -26.68 3.76
CA PRO A 390 62.19 -26.66 4.62
C PRO A 390 62.54 -26.69 6.13
N HIS A 391 62.22 -25.65 6.90
CA HIS A 391 62.07 -25.75 8.36
C HIS A 391 61.43 -24.47 8.86
N ASP A 392 60.12 -24.52 9.13
CA ASP A 392 59.54 -23.89 10.32
C ASP A 392 58.09 -24.39 10.46
N ILE A 393 57.96 -25.35 11.36
CA ILE A 393 56.72 -25.92 11.85
C ILE A 393 56.20 -24.94 12.93
N PHE A 394 54.95 -24.50 12.78
CA PHE A 394 54.20 -23.52 13.59
C PHE A 394 54.31 -22.04 13.19
N GLY A 395 53.61 -21.69 12.12
CA GLY A 395 53.09 -20.34 11.89
C GLY A 395 51.76 -20.43 11.13
N ASP A 396 50.67 -19.96 11.74
CA ASP A 396 49.37 -19.84 11.08
C ASP A 396 49.53 -19.11 9.74
N PRO A 397 49.00 -19.63 8.61
CA PRO A 397 48.96 -18.85 7.39
C PRO A 397 47.95 -17.73 7.59
N ALA A 398 48.45 -16.50 7.64
CA ALA A 398 47.65 -15.28 7.60
C ALA A 398 46.59 -15.40 6.51
N SER A 399 45.33 -15.54 6.94
CA SER A 399 44.19 -15.50 6.04
C SER A 399 44.24 -14.18 5.27
N LYS A 400 44.44 -14.25 3.96
CA LYS A 400 44.04 -13.15 3.08
C LYS A 400 42.54 -12.97 3.33
N ARG A 401 42.18 -11.98 4.15
CA ARG A 401 40.78 -11.55 4.32
C ARG A 401 40.28 -11.23 2.93
N MET A 402 39.40 -12.08 2.41
CA MET A 402 38.47 -11.62 1.40
C MET A 402 37.73 -10.44 2.04
N HIS A 403 37.89 -9.24 1.48
CA HIS A 403 37.03 -8.12 1.81
C HIS A 403 35.63 -8.50 1.31
N LEU A 404 34.84 -9.15 2.16
CA LEU A 404 33.40 -9.23 1.96
C LEU A 404 32.89 -7.78 1.95
N MET A 405 32.28 -7.38 0.84
CA MET A 405 31.61 -6.10 0.73
C MET A 405 30.52 -6.05 1.81
N GLN A 406 30.67 -5.15 2.77
CA GLN A 406 29.65 -4.94 3.80
C GLN A 406 28.53 -4.04 3.24
N PRO A 407 27.25 -4.35 3.51
CA PRO A 407 26.16 -3.52 3.06
C PRO A 407 26.24 -2.14 3.71
N GLN A 408 26.20 -1.09 2.89
CA GLN A 408 26.19 0.29 3.33
C GLN A 408 24.75 0.77 3.47
N HIS A 409 24.30 0.93 4.71
CA HIS A 409 23.02 1.50 5.08
C HIS A 409 23.10 3.00 5.40
N HIS A 410 21.97 3.69 5.30
CA HIS A 410 21.82 5.06 5.79
C HIS A 410 21.65 5.06 7.31
N GLU A 411 22.41 5.92 7.99
CA GLU A 411 22.34 6.11 9.45
C GLU A 411 21.06 6.83 9.87
N SER A 412 20.56 6.51 11.06
CA SER A 412 19.39 7.18 11.64
C SER A 412 19.73 8.58 12.15
N PHE A 413 18.84 9.55 11.93
CA PHE A 413 19.02 10.91 12.45
C PHE A 413 17.69 11.57 12.84
N GLN A 414 17.78 12.51 13.78
CA GLN A 414 16.66 13.35 14.20
C GLN A 414 16.66 14.65 13.38
N PRO A 415 15.56 15.00 12.67
CA PRO A 415 15.47 16.25 11.93
C PRO A 415 15.70 17.47 12.84
N GLY A 416 16.49 18.44 12.36
CA GLY A 416 16.81 19.66 13.11
C GLY A 416 17.79 19.49 14.28
N SER A 417 18.40 18.32 14.45
CA SER A 417 19.44 18.09 15.47
C SER A 417 20.85 18.35 14.93
N THR A 418 21.79 18.63 15.84
CA THR A 418 23.22 18.80 15.50
C THR A 418 24.09 17.86 16.32
N PRO A 419 25.28 17.48 15.83
CA PRO A 419 26.28 16.80 16.64
C PRO A 419 26.80 17.71 17.76
N TRP A 420 27.51 17.12 18.73
CA TRP A 420 28.19 17.85 19.79
C TRP A 420 29.30 18.74 19.23
N ARG A 421 29.31 20.02 19.62
CA ARG A 421 30.39 20.97 19.32
C ARG A 421 30.83 21.64 20.62
N GLY A 422 31.93 21.16 21.19
CA GLY A 422 32.30 21.47 22.57
C GLY A 422 31.33 20.80 23.54
N ASN A 423 30.80 21.54 24.51
CA ASN A 423 29.86 21.04 25.51
C ASN A 423 28.39 21.38 25.18
N ARG A 424 28.05 21.75 23.94
CA ARG A 424 26.69 22.13 23.54
C ARG A 424 26.27 21.44 22.25
N LYS A 425 24.97 21.21 22.11
CA LYS A 425 24.34 20.82 20.85
C LYS A 425 22.87 21.24 20.78
N TYR A 426 22.35 21.39 19.57
CA TYR A 426 20.92 21.51 19.32
C TYR A 426 20.29 20.11 19.24
N LEU A 427 19.22 19.90 19.99
CA LEU A 427 18.38 18.70 19.93
C LEU A 427 17.29 18.83 18.86
N CYS A 428 16.77 20.04 18.65
CA CYS A 428 15.74 20.34 17.67
C CYS A 428 15.83 21.82 17.24
N LEU A 429 15.66 22.06 15.94
CA LEU A 429 15.57 23.38 15.30
C LEU A 429 14.39 23.34 14.33
N ASN A 430 13.37 24.15 14.56
CA ASN A 430 12.21 24.28 13.67
C ASN A 430 11.78 25.77 13.57
N LEU A 431 10.58 26.05 13.04
CA LEU A 431 10.04 27.43 12.96
C LEU A 431 9.43 27.94 14.27
N ILE A 432 9.12 27.05 15.21
CA ILE A 432 8.47 27.39 16.49
C ILE A 432 9.50 27.84 17.51
N GLY A 433 10.65 27.17 17.51
CA GLY A 433 11.73 27.46 18.42
C GLY A 433 12.89 26.51 18.24
N PHE A 434 13.66 26.36 19.30
CA PHE A 434 14.79 25.46 19.32
C PHE A 434 15.04 24.93 20.72
N VAL A 435 15.52 23.69 20.74
CA VAL A 435 15.86 22.97 21.95
C VAL A 435 17.34 22.69 21.90
N TRP A 436 18.07 23.11 22.93
CA TRP A 436 19.50 22.85 23.02
C TRP A 436 19.87 22.35 24.41
N THR A 437 20.99 21.65 24.47
CA THR A 437 21.49 21.04 25.70
C THR A 437 22.95 21.41 25.93
N VAL A 438 23.30 21.54 27.21
CA VAL A 438 24.67 21.80 27.69
C VAL A 438 25.10 20.65 28.58
N ASP A 439 26.27 20.10 28.27
CA ASP A 439 26.93 19.12 29.11
C ASP A 439 27.62 19.81 30.31
N GLN A 440 27.25 19.39 31.52
CA GLN A 440 27.80 19.83 32.81
C GLN A 440 28.52 18.67 33.52
N ASP A 441 29.01 17.68 32.77
CA ASP A 441 29.72 16.45 33.17
C ASP A 441 28.86 15.43 33.96
N SER A 442 28.02 15.91 34.88
CA SER A 442 27.17 15.08 35.75
C SER A 442 25.74 14.94 35.24
N HIS A 443 25.22 15.98 34.62
CA HIS A 443 23.86 16.08 34.10
C HIS A 443 23.85 17.05 32.93
N TYR A 444 22.78 17.03 32.15
CA TYR A 444 22.57 18.01 31.10
C TYR A 444 21.70 19.15 31.59
N THR A 445 21.89 20.34 31.03
CA THR A 445 20.91 21.44 31.17
C THR A 445 20.22 21.60 29.83
N VAL A 446 18.93 21.32 29.79
CA VAL A 446 18.10 21.45 28.58
C VAL A 446 17.37 22.78 28.63
N THR A 447 17.49 23.54 27.55
CA THR A 447 16.84 24.84 27.37
C THR A 447 15.94 24.78 26.14
N VAL A 448 14.69 25.23 26.30
CA VAL A 448 13.70 25.36 25.24
C VAL A 448 13.40 26.84 25.07
N GLU A 449 13.71 27.37 23.89
CA GLU A 449 13.51 28.78 23.52
C GLU A 449 12.56 28.86 22.32
N PHE A 450 11.64 29.82 22.36
CA PHE A 450 10.65 30.07 21.31
C PHE A 450 11.06 31.31 20.48
N TYR A 451 10.70 31.35 19.20
CA TYR A 451 10.86 32.59 18.42
C TYR A 451 9.86 33.66 18.85
N ASP A 452 8.65 33.23 19.22
CA ASP A 452 7.58 34.10 19.66
C ASP A 452 7.39 33.99 21.18
N HIS A 453 7.97 34.97 21.88
CA HIS A 453 7.91 35.06 23.35
C HIS A 453 6.57 35.60 23.87
N GLU A 454 5.65 36.04 23.00
CA GLU A 454 4.33 36.52 23.42
C GLU A 454 3.39 35.35 23.72
N PHE A 455 3.44 34.28 22.92
CA PHE A 455 2.61 33.10 23.10
C PHE A 455 3.18 32.09 24.10
N GLN A 456 4.50 31.90 24.12
CA GLN A 456 5.13 30.85 24.92
C GLN A 456 6.41 31.36 25.60
N ARG A 457 6.53 31.07 26.90
CA ARG A 457 7.73 31.46 27.67
C ARG A 457 8.81 30.39 27.57
N ASP A 458 10.04 30.86 27.39
CA ASP A 458 11.24 30.02 27.45
C ASP A 458 11.37 29.35 28.82
N PHE A 459 11.90 28.13 28.83
CA PHE A 459 12.17 27.42 30.06
C PHE A 459 13.42 26.55 29.95
N HIS A 460 14.07 26.34 31.09
CA HIS A 460 15.18 25.42 31.20
C HIS A 460 15.01 24.50 32.41
N PHE A 461 15.60 23.31 32.37
CA PHE A 461 15.57 22.37 33.48
C PHE A 461 16.82 21.49 33.49
N THR A 462 17.13 20.95 34.67
CA THR A 462 18.22 19.99 34.86
C THR A 462 17.76 18.60 34.43
N ASP A 463 18.47 18.02 33.48
CA ASP A 463 18.21 16.71 32.90
C ASP A 463 19.20 15.67 33.44
N THR A 464 18.69 14.79 34.30
CA THR A 464 19.43 13.65 34.87
C THR A 464 19.37 12.40 33.99
N PHE A 465 18.52 12.38 32.96
CA PHE A 465 18.32 11.25 32.06
C PHE A 465 19.22 11.33 30.82
N LEU A 466 19.84 12.49 30.55
CA LEU A 466 20.77 12.70 29.45
C LEU A 466 20.08 12.56 28.08
N TYR A 467 19.00 13.32 27.89
CA TYR A 467 18.22 13.38 26.68
C TYR A 467 19.08 13.70 25.45
N ASP A 468 18.93 12.89 24.41
CA ASP A 468 19.78 12.93 23.23
C ASP A 468 19.06 13.40 21.97
N LYS A 469 17.72 13.33 21.95
CA LYS A 469 16.84 13.81 20.87
C LYS A 469 15.65 14.57 21.44
N ALA A 470 15.13 15.51 20.67
CA ALA A 470 13.90 16.22 20.99
C ALA A 470 13.07 16.56 19.75
N CYS A 471 11.77 16.76 19.95
CA CYS A 471 10.85 17.38 19.00
C CYS A 471 10.10 18.51 19.68
N LEU A 472 9.83 19.58 18.94
CA LEU A 472 9.09 20.74 19.42
C LEU A 472 7.90 20.99 18.49
N ASN A 473 6.72 21.24 19.06
CA ASN A 473 5.59 21.80 18.33
C ASN A 473 4.84 22.82 19.19
N GLU A 474 3.73 23.36 18.71
CA GLU A 474 2.94 24.37 19.44
C GLU A 474 2.30 23.81 20.72
N LYS A 475 2.06 22.49 20.78
CA LYS A 475 1.37 21.83 21.90
C LYS A 475 2.31 21.33 22.99
N GLY A 476 3.59 21.10 22.68
CA GLY A 476 4.55 20.58 23.65
C GLY A 476 5.93 20.25 23.10
N THR A 477 6.80 19.78 23.99
CA THR A 477 8.12 19.27 23.68
C THR A 477 8.25 17.81 24.06
N LEU A 478 8.82 17.02 23.17
CA LEU A 478 9.10 15.59 23.35
C LEU A 478 10.61 15.39 23.48
N PHE A 479 11.03 14.48 24.35
CA PHE A 479 12.42 14.12 24.59
C PHE A 479 12.61 12.60 24.61
N SER A 480 13.77 12.09 24.14
CA SER A 480 14.21 10.71 24.42
C SER A 480 15.52 10.66 25.18
N SER A 481 15.64 9.64 26.03
CA SER A 481 16.89 9.22 26.64
C SER A 481 17.35 7.90 26.01
N PRO A 482 18.65 7.77 25.66
CA PRO A 482 19.22 6.49 25.27
C PRO A 482 19.28 5.53 26.47
N PRO A 483 19.37 4.20 26.24
CA PRO A 483 19.57 3.23 27.32
C PRO A 483 20.99 3.34 27.90
N LYS A 484 21.13 3.23 29.23
CA LYS A 484 22.43 3.37 29.94
C LYS A 484 22.50 2.43 31.15
N ASP A 485 23.61 1.71 31.33
CA ASP A 485 23.94 0.94 32.54
C ASP A 485 22.77 0.11 33.13
N ASP A 486 22.07 -0.66 32.27
CA ASP A 486 20.85 -1.46 32.54
C ASP A 486 19.52 -0.70 32.66
N ALA A 487 19.53 0.64 32.62
CA ALA A 487 18.31 1.45 32.50
C ALA A 487 17.75 1.40 31.07
N PRO A 488 16.42 1.22 30.90
CA PRO A 488 15.77 1.28 29.60
C PRO A 488 15.79 2.69 29.01
N ALA A 489 15.57 2.80 27.70
CA ALA A 489 15.32 4.08 27.07
C ALA A 489 13.98 4.68 27.56
N TYR A 490 13.94 6.01 27.68
CA TYR A 490 12.75 6.75 28.12
C TYR A 490 12.25 7.70 27.05
N ILE A 491 10.92 7.85 27.00
CA ILE A 491 10.24 8.91 26.26
C ILE A 491 9.58 9.84 27.28
N PHE A 492 9.79 11.14 27.15
CA PHE A 492 9.24 12.16 28.03
C PHE A 492 8.54 13.24 27.20
N TYR A 493 7.25 13.44 27.45
CA TYR A 493 6.46 14.49 26.80
C TYR A 493 6.03 15.54 27.82
N ARG A 494 6.35 16.80 27.51
CA ARG A 494 6.01 17.96 28.32
C ARG A 494 5.12 18.90 27.50
N PRO A 495 3.82 19.04 27.82
CA PRO A 495 2.94 19.96 27.11
C PRO A 495 3.32 21.43 27.36
N HIS A 496 3.03 22.28 26.39
CA HIS A 496 2.97 23.74 26.52
C HIS A 496 1.65 24.13 27.20
N GLU A 497 1.62 25.32 27.79
CA GLU A 497 0.63 25.76 28.79
C GLU A 497 -0.82 25.38 28.42
N SER A 498 -1.55 24.72 29.33
CA SER A 498 -2.93 24.27 29.10
C SER A 498 -3.90 24.84 30.13
N TRP A 499 -5.17 25.01 29.74
CA TRP A 499 -6.26 25.50 30.61
C TRP A 499 -6.59 24.58 31.81
N THR A 500 -6.03 23.35 31.83
CA THR A 500 -6.09 22.40 32.95
C THR A 500 -4.68 22.02 33.40
N GLN A 501 -4.53 21.44 34.60
CA GLN A 501 -3.32 20.71 34.98
C GLN A 501 -3.20 19.44 34.12
N ARG A 502 -2.58 19.52 32.94
CA ARG A 502 -2.11 18.32 32.24
C ARG A 502 -0.79 17.89 32.87
N SER A 503 -0.74 16.66 33.38
CA SER A 503 0.48 16.03 33.86
C SER A 503 1.37 15.72 32.66
N ASP A 504 2.61 16.21 32.70
CA ASP A 504 3.69 15.64 31.91
C ASP A 504 3.77 14.13 32.17
N TRP A 505 4.18 13.37 31.16
CA TRP A 505 4.23 11.92 31.27
C TRP A 505 5.53 11.36 30.72
N ARG A 506 5.92 10.24 31.29
CA ARG A 506 7.13 9.51 30.93
C ARG A 506 6.84 8.03 30.82
N THR A 507 7.35 7.41 29.76
CA THR A 507 7.18 5.97 29.49
C THR A 507 8.54 5.32 29.23
N GLN A 508 8.73 4.12 29.76
CA GLN A 508 9.90 3.28 29.54
C GLN A 508 9.70 2.39 28.32
N LEU A 509 10.74 2.26 27.49
CA LEU A 509 10.80 1.26 26.43
C LEU A 509 11.32 -0.08 26.97
N PRO A 510 11.02 -1.22 26.31
CA PRO A 510 11.64 -2.50 26.63
C PRO A 510 13.18 -2.46 26.68
N LYS A 511 13.77 -3.28 27.56
CA LYS A 511 15.24 -3.38 27.68
C LYS A 511 15.87 -3.77 26.34
N GLY A 512 16.95 -3.09 25.95
CA GLY A 512 17.66 -3.31 24.68
C GLY A 512 17.08 -2.54 23.48
N GLU A 513 15.97 -1.83 23.66
CA GLU A 513 15.38 -0.96 22.65
C GLU A 513 15.81 0.50 22.87
N ALA A 514 16.26 1.18 21.81
CA ALA A 514 16.63 2.59 21.82
C ALA A 514 15.81 3.37 20.78
N VAL A 515 15.62 4.67 21.01
CA VAL A 515 14.92 5.54 20.04
C VAL A 515 15.87 5.89 18.89
N ALA A 516 15.47 5.53 17.66
CA ALA A 516 16.17 5.86 16.43
C ALA A 516 15.81 7.27 15.94
N ALA A 517 14.52 7.56 15.80
CA ALA A 517 13.98 8.88 15.50
C ALA A 517 12.59 9.07 16.13
N MET A 518 12.14 10.32 16.22
CA MET A 518 10.83 10.66 16.77
C MET A 518 10.22 11.86 16.05
N SER A 519 8.90 11.92 16.06
CA SER A 519 8.13 13.04 15.54
C SER A 519 6.94 13.34 16.45
N LEU A 520 6.52 14.60 16.44
CA LEU A 520 5.46 15.11 17.32
C LEU A 520 4.41 15.83 16.46
N SER A 521 3.22 15.27 16.42
CA SER A 521 2.09 15.82 15.68
C SER A 521 1.14 16.58 16.61
N GLU A 522 0.08 17.14 16.04
CA GLU A 522 -0.99 17.79 16.81
C GLU A 522 -1.80 16.81 17.67
N SER A 523 -1.79 15.52 17.33
CA SER A 523 -2.66 14.50 17.93
C SER A 523 -1.85 13.36 18.56
N PHE A 524 -0.66 13.07 18.02
CA PHE A 524 0.10 11.87 18.34
C PHE A 524 1.60 12.14 18.50
N VAL A 525 2.23 11.27 19.27
CA VAL A 525 3.68 11.12 19.40
C VAL A 525 4.08 9.85 18.65
N THR A 526 4.99 9.95 17.69
CA THR A 526 5.49 8.80 16.93
C THR A 526 6.96 8.59 17.24
N VAL A 527 7.34 7.35 17.53
CA VAL A 527 8.71 6.97 17.87
C VAL A 527 9.10 5.74 17.07
N THR A 528 10.22 5.82 16.35
CA THR A 528 10.87 4.68 15.69
C THR A 528 12.03 4.19 16.53
N THR A 529 12.22 2.88 16.60
CA THR A 529 13.20 2.28 17.51
C THR A 529 14.21 1.38 16.82
N SER A 530 15.35 1.14 17.50
CA SER A 530 16.42 0.27 17.04
C SER A 530 16.01 -1.21 16.92
N ALA A 531 14.92 -1.59 17.60
CA ALA A 531 14.31 -2.92 17.47
C ALA A 531 13.32 -3.02 16.29
N ASN A 532 13.32 -2.01 15.40
CA ASN A 532 12.44 -1.87 14.25
C ASN A 532 10.95 -1.88 14.63
N TYR A 533 10.58 -1.13 15.67
CA TYR A 533 9.19 -0.83 15.95
C TYR A 533 8.88 0.64 15.64
N VAL A 534 7.70 0.89 15.10
CA VAL A 534 7.03 2.18 15.14
C VAL A 534 6.04 2.11 16.30
N ARG A 535 6.18 3.04 17.24
CA ARG A 535 5.33 3.18 18.43
C ARG A 535 4.65 4.53 18.36
N VAL A 536 3.32 4.53 18.39
CA VAL A 536 2.51 5.74 18.39
C VAL A 536 1.78 5.85 19.72
N PHE A 537 1.88 7.01 20.36
CA PHE A 537 1.20 7.35 21.60
C PHE A 537 0.27 8.54 21.37
N THR A 538 -0.80 8.63 22.14
CA THR A 538 -1.59 9.86 22.22
C THR A 538 -0.79 10.93 22.97
N LEU A 539 -1.15 12.22 22.82
CA LEU A 539 -0.51 13.29 23.60
C LEU A 539 -0.64 13.11 25.13
N CYS A 540 -1.59 12.29 25.59
CA CYS A 540 -1.77 11.95 27.01
C CYS A 540 -0.93 10.74 27.47
N GLY A 541 -0.11 10.14 26.59
CA GLY A 541 0.79 9.05 26.94
C GLY A 541 0.21 7.65 26.82
N MET A 542 -1.00 7.51 26.28
CA MET A 542 -1.63 6.21 26.06
C MET A 542 -1.05 5.59 24.77
N PRO A 543 -0.54 4.34 24.81
CA PRO A 543 -0.08 3.66 23.59
C PRO A 543 -1.28 3.46 22.65
N TYR A 544 -1.15 3.95 21.43
CA TYR A 544 -2.21 3.92 20.41
C TYR A 544 -1.94 2.81 19.39
N ARG A 545 -0.72 2.73 18.85
CA ARG A 545 -0.30 1.70 17.88
C ARG A 545 1.13 1.25 18.11
N VAL A 546 1.41 -0.02 17.86
CA VAL A 546 2.77 -0.58 17.81
C VAL A 546 2.85 -1.60 16.68
N TYR A 547 3.75 -1.38 15.73
CA TYR A 547 3.93 -2.29 14.59
C TYR A 547 5.39 -2.28 14.12
N ARG A 548 5.75 -3.24 13.25
CA ARG A 548 7.06 -3.27 12.60
C ARG A 548 6.93 -2.78 11.16
N PRO A 549 7.68 -1.72 10.75
CA PRO A 549 7.76 -1.33 9.34
C PRO A 549 8.58 -2.39 8.58
N LYS A 550 8.29 -2.60 7.29
CA LYS A 550 9.10 -3.55 6.50
C LYS A 550 10.36 -2.90 5.88
N SER A 551 10.44 -1.57 5.81
CA SER A 551 11.72 -0.86 5.68
C SER A 551 12.49 -0.95 7.01
N SER A 552 13.76 -1.36 6.97
CA SER A 552 14.57 -1.60 8.17
C SER A 552 16.07 -1.65 7.81
N PRO A 553 16.96 -1.04 8.62
CA PRO A 553 16.67 -0.25 9.82
C PRO A 553 16.07 1.13 9.52
N MET A 554 15.32 1.67 10.50
CA MET A 554 14.71 3.01 10.45
C MET A 554 15.76 4.13 10.36
N VAL A 555 15.51 5.09 9.46
CA VAL A 555 16.37 6.26 9.26
C VAL A 555 15.79 7.47 10.00
N THR A 556 14.55 7.83 9.71
CA THR A 556 13.92 9.01 10.31
C THR A 556 12.39 8.96 10.20
N CYS A 557 11.70 9.88 10.89
CA CYS A 557 10.26 10.07 10.77
C CYS A 557 9.87 11.54 10.93
N ALA A 558 8.73 11.91 10.35
CA ALA A 558 8.11 13.22 10.46
C ALA A 558 6.60 13.06 10.63
N SER A 559 5.91 14.06 11.15
CA SER A 559 4.46 14.03 11.32
C SER A 559 3.82 15.39 11.10
N TRP A 560 2.58 15.39 10.63
CA TRP A 560 1.76 16.59 10.43
C TRP A 560 0.29 16.23 10.61
N ARG A 561 -0.39 16.94 11.51
CA ARG A 561 -1.76 16.59 11.96
C ARG A 561 -1.87 15.11 12.37
N ASP A 562 -2.60 14.32 11.60
CA ASP A 562 -2.83 12.89 11.82
C ASP A 562 -1.96 12.01 10.89
N TYR A 563 -1.17 12.63 10.00
CA TYR A 563 -0.28 11.94 9.07
C TYR A 563 1.11 11.74 9.67
N VAL A 564 1.66 10.55 9.41
CA VAL A 564 3.01 10.16 9.83
C VAL A 564 3.76 9.65 8.62
N LEU A 565 4.93 10.24 8.37
CA LEU A 565 5.90 9.81 7.39
C LEU A 565 7.02 9.04 8.11
N THR A 566 7.26 7.80 7.71
CA THR A 566 8.40 7.00 8.17
C THR A 566 9.32 6.68 6.99
N ILE A 567 10.63 6.75 7.23
CA ILE A 567 11.65 6.44 6.21
C ILE A 567 12.63 5.42 6.78
N GLY A 568 12.86 4.36 6.03
CA GLY A 568 13.74 3.26 6.40
C GLY A 568 14.63 2.79 5.26
N ASN A 569 15.63 1.99 5.60
CA ASN A 569 16.46 1.31 4.62
C ASN A 569 15.69 0.17 3.96
N GLY A 570 15.66 0.15 2.63
CA GLY A 570 15.12 -0.94 1.82
C GLY A 570 16.16 -2.04 1.55
N PRO A 571 15.87 -2.95 0.59
CA PRO A 571 16.80 -4.01 0.23
C PRO A 571 18.12 -3.46 -0.30
N VAL A 572 19.20 -4.22 -0.04
CA VAL A 572 20.55 -3.89 -0.51
C VAL A 572 20.65 -4.24 -1.99
N GLY A 573 21.02 -3.27 -2.83
CA GLY A 573 21.25 -3.48 -4.26
C GLY A 573 22.55 -4.24 -4.55
N SER A 574 22.78 -4.58 -5.82
CA SER A 574 24.04 -5.19 -6.31
C SER A 574 25.27 -4.38 -5.91
N ASP A 575 25.12 -3.07 -5.81
CA ASP A 575 26.20 -2.11 -5.53
C ASP A 575 26.54 -2.03 -4.03
N GLY A 576 25.87 -2.84 -3.20
CA GLY A 576 26.09 -2.89 -1.77
C GLY A 576 25.44 -1.77 -0.98
N LYS A 577 24.71 -0.86 -1.62
CA LYS A 577 24.01 0.26 -0.99
C LYS A 577 22.52 -0.04 -0.88
N THR A 578 21.89 0.42 0.20
CA THR A 578 20.44 0.35 0.38
C THR A 578 19.76 1.52 -0.36
N ARG A 579 18.56 1.28 -0.90
CA ARG A 579 17.66 2.37 -1.33
C ARG A 579 16.73 2.71 -0.18
N LEU A 580 16.41 3.99 0.02
CA LEU A 580 15.47 4.39 1.06
C LEU A 580 14.04 4.17 0.61
N LEU A 581 13.23 3.62 1.51
CA LEU A 581 11.79 3.44 1.33
C LEU A 581 11.04 4.34 2.31
N TYR A 582 9.93 4.92 1.87
CA TYR A 582 9.07 5.75 2.70
C TYR A 582 7.63 5.22 2.74
N THR A 583 7.00 5.41 3.88
CA THR A 583 5.58 5.07 4.10
C THR A 583 4.89 6.26 4.75
N ILE A 584 3.72 6.64 4.23
CA ILE A 584 2.87 7.70 4.77
C ILE A 584 1.55 7.09 5.20
N GLU A 585 1.19 7.29 6.46
CA GLU A 585 -0.04 6.75 7.05
C GLU A 585 -0.83 7.87 7.75
N ASN A 586 -2.14 7.87 7.59
CA ASN A 586 -3.05 8.59 8.47
C ASN A 586 -3.35 7.71 9.69
N ILE A 587 -2.79 8.07 10.82
CA ILE A 587 -2.89 7.29 12.05
C ILE A 587 -4.30 7.29 12.63
N LYS A 588 -5.04 8.39 12.48
CA LYS A 588 -6.37 8.54 13.07
C LYS A 588 -7.41 7.70 12.35
N CYS A 589 -7.37 7.69 11.02
CA CYS A 589 -8.30 6.94 10.17
C CYS A 589 -7.82 5.53 9.82
N ASP A 590 -6.61 5.16 10.24
CA ASP A 590 -5.96 3.89 9.88
C ASP A 590 -5.86 3.65 8.36
N GLU A 591 -5.50 4.70 7.62
CA GLU A 591 -5.38 4.68 6.17
C GLU A 591 -3.91 4.80 5.76
N ILE A 592 -3.46 3.98 4.81
CA ILE A 592 -2.10 4.07 4.25
C ILE A 592 -2.18 4.88 2.96
N CYS A 593 -1.58 6.07 2.97
CA CYS A 593 -1.55 6.96 1.81
C CYS A 593 -0.47 6.51 0.80
N GLN A 594 0.73 6.16 1.28
CA GLN A 594 1.81 5.58 0.47
C GLN A 594 2.47 4.44 1.23
N ASN A 595 2.68 3.30 0.57
CA ASN A 595 3.18 2.08 1.22
C ASN A 595 4.52 1.65 0.60
N GLU A 596 5.62 1.89 1.32
CA GLU A 596 6.97 1.44 0.95
C GLU A 596 7.45 1.87 -0.43
N ASP A 597 7.10 3.10 -0.82
CA ASP A 597 7.55 3.66 -2.06
C ASP A 597 9.01 4.15 -1.94
N THR A 598 9.71 4.29 -3.07
CA THR A 598 11.13 4.62 -3.08
C THR A 598 11.34 6.13 -2.92
N VAL A 599 12.24 6.52 -2.02
CA VAL A 599 12.66 7.93 -1.92
C VAL A 599 13.53 8.25 -3.15
N ALA A 600 13.17 9.30 -3.88
CA ALA A 600 13.85 9.71 -5.12
C ALA A 600 15.21 10.38 -4.85
N LEU A 601 16.18 9.61 -4.36
CA LEU A 601 17.56 10.05 -4.16
C LEU A 601 18.48 9.51 -5.27
N PRO A 602 19.38 10.35 -5.83
CA PRO A 602 20.42 9.87 -6.73
C PRO A 602 21.40 8.90 -6.04
N GLU A 603 22.14 8.12 -6.83
CA GLU A 603 23.08 7.14 -6.30
C GLU A 603 24.19 7.79 -5.45
N GLY A 604 24.38 7.28 -4.23
CA GLY A 604 25.39 7.79 -3.30
C GLY A 604 25.03 9.10 -2.58
N VAL A 605 23.81 9.61 -2.77
CA VAL A 605 23.29 10.78 -2.06
C VAL A 605 22.62 10.35 -0.75
N THR A 606 22.84 11.12 0.32
CA THR A 606 22.21 10.86 1.62
C THR A 606 21.14 11.88 1.94
N LEU A 607 20.10 11.44 2.64
CA LEU A 607 19.06 12.31 3.16
C LEU A 607 19.60 13.17 4.33
N LYS A 608 19.37 14.48 4.32
CA LYS A 608 19.79 15.40 5.38
C LYS A 608 18.66 15.83 6.30
N SER A 609 17.47 16.05 5.77
CA SER A 609 16.31 16.48 6.56
C SER A 609 14.99 16.06 5.91
N VAL A 610 13.97 15.92 6.73
CA VAL A 610 12.60 15.53 6.38
C VAL A 610 11.66 16.31 7.26
N PHE A 611 10.65 16.93 6.65
CA PHE A 611 9.59 17.67 7.35
C PHE A 611 8.38 17.81 6.43
N PHE A 612 7.25 18.19 7.01
CA PHE A 612 6.08 18.59 6.24
C PHE A 612 6.10 20.11 6.01
N SER A 613 5.51 20.56 4.90
CA SER A 613 5.17 21.98 4.74
C SER A 613 4.07 22.40 5.72
N ASP A 614 3.86 23.70 5.86
CA ASP A 614 2.70 24.29 6.55
C ASP A 614 1.36 23.74 6.03
N ASN A 615 1.24 23.53 4.71
CA ASN A 615 0.08 22.93 4.04
C ASN A 615 0.01 21.40 4.15
N GLY A 616 1.02 20.77 4.74
CA GLY A 616 1.04 19.34 5.04
C GLY A 616 1.58 18.46 3.93
N ASP A 617 2.39 18.99 3.01
CA ASP A 617 3.02 18.20 1.97
C ASP A 617 4.44 17.75 2.40
N PRO A 618 4.79 16.45 2.26
CA PRO A 618 6.11 15.94 2.58
C PRO A 618 7.21 16.62 1.78
N CYS A 619 8.23 17.12 2.49
CA CYS A 619 9.42 17.72 1.92
C CYS A 619 10.67 16.97 2.41
N ILE A 620 11.61 16.76 1.50
CA ILE A 620 12.93 16.19 1.80
C ILE A 620 14.04 17.09 1.27
N TYR A 621 15.15 17.14 2.01
CA TYR A 621 16.35 17.84 1.60
C TYR A 621 17.53 16.87 1.61
N ASP A 622 18.21 16.78 0.48
CA ASP A 622 19.28 15.82 0.25
C ASP A 622 20.69 16.40 0.50
N SER A 623 21.72 15.57 0.38
CA SER A 623 23.11 16.02 0.51
C SER A 623 23.62 16.82 -0.69
N THR A 624 22.94 16.75 -1.85
CA THR A 624 23.31 17.53 -3.04
C THR A 624 22.89 19.00 -2.91
N GLY A 625 21.92 19.30 -2.07
CA GLY A 625 21.37 20.63 -1.87
C GLY A 625 20.02 20.85 -2.56
N THR A 626 19.36 19.77 -2.97
CA THR A 626 18.06 19.77 -3.64
C THR A 626 16.95 19.58 -2.63
N LEU A 627 15.95 20.47 -2.68
CA LEU A 627 14.70 20.38 -1.94
C LEU A 627 13.64 19.75 -2.85
N LEU A 628 13.06 18.63 -2.41
CA LEU A 628 12.00 17.91 -3.11
C LEU A 628 10.72 17.96 -2.29
N THR A 629 9.58 18.06 -2.96
CA THR A 629 8.24 17.90 -2.38
C THR A 629 7.54 16.72 -3.02
N LEU A 630 6.64 16.05 -2.29
CA LEU A 630 5.85 14.94 -2.84
C LEU A 630 4.48 15.45 -3.32
N LEU A 631 4.12 15.15 -4.57
CA LEU A 631 2.79 15.42 -5.15
C LEU A 631 1.89 14.19 -5.12
N HIS A 632 0.57 14.40 -5.08
CA HIS A 632 -0.47 13.36 -5.15
C HIS A 632 -0.34 12.24 -4.11
N TRP A 633 0.41 12.48 -3.04
CA TRP A 633 0.75 11.49 -2.03
C TRP A 633 -0.44 11.02 -1.20
N ARG A 634 -1.54 11.78 -1.19
CA ARG A 634 -2.78 11.45 -0.48
C ARG A 634 -3.53 10.29 -1.14
N GLN A 635 -3.30 10.05 -2.43
CA GLN A 635 -3.87 8.92 -3.17
C GLN A 635 -2.82 7.81 -3.35
N PRO A 636 -3.12 6.56 -3.00
CA PRO A 636 -2.18 5.46 -3.14
C PRO A 636 -1.57 5.35 -4.53
N SER A 637 -0.25 5.13 -4.58
CA SER A 637 0.51 4.86 -5.82
C SER A 637 0.57 6.01 -6.85
N ARG A 638 0.15 7.23 -6.48
CA ARG A 638 0.28 8.43 -7.32
C ARG A 638 1.42 9.37 -6.89
N GLY A 639 2.13 9.02 -5.81
CA GLY A 639 3.23 9.81 -5.26
C GLY A 639 4.31 10.12 -6.29
N CYS A 640 4.66 11.41 -6.45
CA CYS A 640 5.75 11.83 -7.32
C CYS A 640 6.61 12.92 -6.65
N TRP A 641 7.92 12.67 -6.53
CA TRP A 641 8.87 13.64 -5.97
C TRP A 641 9.24 14.69 -7.01
N VAL A 642 8.97 15.95 -6.70
CA VAL A 642 9.23 17.11 -7.57
C VAL A 642 10.25 18.05 -6.94
N PRO A 643 11.32 18.45 -7.67
CA PRO A 643 12.31 19.39 -7.14
C PRO A 643 11.76 20.82 -7.12
N LEU A 644 11.73 21.43 -5.94
CA LEU A 644 11.29 22.82 -5.75
C LEU A 644 12.43 23.83 -5.81
N LEU A 645 13.63 23.44 -5.36
CA LEU A 645 14.78 24.33 -5.26
C LEU A 645 16.08 23.53 -5.29
N ASP A 646 17.02 23.96 -6.14
CA ASP A 646 18.42 23.56 -6.03
C ASP A 646 19.23 24.73 -5.47
N THR A 647 19.73 24.56 -4.24
CA THR A 647 20.49 25.60 -3.54
C THR A 647 21.85 25.89 -4.17
N LYS A 648 22.42 24.98 -4.99
CA LYS A 648 23.67 25.22 -5.72
C LYS A 648 23.47 26.14 -6.92
N LEU A 649 22.32 26.06 -7.57
CA LEU A 649 21.97 26.89 -8.72
C LEU A 649 21.49 28.30 -8.34
N SER A 650 21.40 28.60 -7.04
CA SER A 650 21.03 29.92 -6.54
C SER A 650 22.04 30.99 -7.01
N SER A 651 21.55 32.18 -7.36
CA SER A 651 22.35 33.33 -7.84
C SER A 651 23.50 33.71 -6.91
N ARG A 652 23.40 33.40 -5.61
CA ARG A 652 24.45 33.63 -4.62
C ARG A 652 25.66 32.71 -4.81
N LEU A 653 25.44 31.43 -5.09
CA LEU A 653 26.47 30.42 -5.29
C LEU A 653 26.91 30.27 -6.75
N ALA A 654 26.05 30.64 -7.71
CA ALA A 654 26.37 30.61 -9.14
C ALA A 654 27.62 31.44 -9.50
N SER A 655 27.97 32.44 -8.68
CA SER A 655 29.19 33.25 -8.85
C SER A 655 30.51 32.53 -8.50
N GLY A 656 30.45 31.35 -7.86
CA GLY A 656 31.62 30.52 -7.52
C GLY A 656 32.56 31.08 -6.43
N LYS A 657 32.32 32.30 -5.93
CA LYS A 657 33.25 33.00 -5.02
C LYS A 657 33.10 32.65 -3.53
N LYS A 658 32.05 31.94 -3.13
CA LYS A 658 31.74 31.64 -1.73
C LYS A 658 31.37 30.17 -1.54
N HIS A 659 32.03 29.51 -0.58
CA HIS A 659 31.65 28.18 -0.11
C HIS A 659 30.61 28.32 1.01
N GLU A 660 29.33 28.23 0.62
CA GLU A 660 28.18 28.28 1.52
C GLU A 660 27.43 26.94 1.49
N THR A 661 26.96 26.51 2.65
CA THR A 661 26.17 25.29 2.89
C THR A 661 24.88 25.69 3.60
N TYR A 662 23.80 24.96 3.36
CA TYR A 662 22.49 25.30 3.90
C TYR A 662 22.00 24.21 4.85
N PHE A 663 21.52 24.65 6.01
CA PHE A 663 20.86 23.78 6.98
C PHE A 663 19.35 23.98 6.91
N PRO A 664 18.58 23.01 6.37
CA PRO A 664 17.15 23.15 6.16
C PRO A 664 16.38 23.18 7.48
N ILE A 665 15.41 24.08 7.61
CA ILE A 665 14.53 24.17 8.79
C ILE A 665 13.11 23.76 8.44
N ALA A 666 12.52 24.43 7.44
CA ALA A 666 11.12 24.19 7.08
C ALA A 666 10.78 24.75 5.69
N VAL A 667 9.59 24.38 5.21
CA VAL A 667 8.89 25.04 4.11
C VAL A 667 7.60 25.63 4.66
N ALA A 668 7.50 26.95 4.62
CA ALA A 668 6.34 27.70 5.11
C ALA A 668 6.21 29.02 4.35
N ASP A 669 4.98 29.55 4.26
CA ASP A 669 4.67 30.79 3.54
C ASP A 669 5.17 30.78 2.09
N ASN A 670 5.11 29.60 1.46
CA ASN A 670 5.63 29.36 0.12
C ASN A 670 7.12 29.73 -0.07
N LYS A 671 7.91 29.60 1.00
CA LYS A 671 9.35 29.85 1.00
C LYS A 671 10.11 28.72 1.69
N PHE A 672 11.37 28.58 1.31
CA PHE A 672 12.30 27.69 1.97
C PHE A 672 13.04 28.44 3.08
N HIS A 673 12.88 27.97 4.32
CA HIS A 673 13.52 28.51 5.51
C HIS A 673 14.75 27.67 5.85
N CYS A 674 15.93 28.31 5.89
CA CYS A 674 17.18 27.63 6.21
C CYS A 674 18.20 28.55 6.91
N ILE A 675 19.23 27.93 7.49
CA ILE A 675 20.37 28.65 8.05
C ILE A 675 21.53 28.59 7.05
N ILE A 676 22.08 29.75 6.72
CA ILE A 676 23.26 29.87 5.86
C ILE A 676 24.52 29.64 6.70
N LEU A 677 25.26 28.60 6.35
CA LEU A 677 26.53 28.25 6.96
C LEU A 677 27.67 28.67 6.03
N LYS A 678 28.64 29.37 6.58
CA LYS A 678 29.79 29.91 5.84
C LYS A 678 31.04 29.10 6.18
N GLY A 679 31.93 28.97 5.20
CA GLY A 679 33.25 28.34 5.42
C GLY A 679 33.22 26.81 5.42
N GLY A 680 32.19 26.19 4.85
CA GLY A 680 32.07 24.73 4.73
C GLY A 680 31.50 24.02 5.95
N ASP A 681 31.07 24.75 6.99
CA ASP A 681 30.40 24.17 8.16
C ASP A 681 29.09 23.46 7.74
N GLN A 682 28.84 22.25 8.24
CA GLN A 682 27.63 21.48 7.89
C GLN A 682 26.47 21.69 8.87
N TYR A 683 26.77 22.18 10.08
CA TYR A 683 25.80 22.35 11.16
C TYR A 683 25.88 23.76 11.77
N PRO A 684 24.75 24.31 12.23
CA PRO A 684 24.73 25.59 12.95
C PRO A 684 25.49 25.51 14.28
N TYR A 685 26.00 26.65 14.73
CA TYR A 685 26.79 26.79 15.96
C TYR A 685 26.34 28.01 16.78
N PHE A 686 26.85 28.12 18.01
CA PHE A 686 26.56 29.24 18.90
C PHE A 686 27.56 30.40 18.70
N PRO A 687 27.12 31.67 18.71
CA PRO A 687 25.73 32.14 18.78
C PRO A 687 24.96 31.87 17.48
N ARG A 688 23.65 31.68 17.61
CA ARG A 688 22.77 31.21 16.53
C ARG A 688 22.89 32.09 15.27
N PRO A 689 23.11 31.51 14.08
CA PRO A 689 23.06 32.28 12.84
C PRO A 689 21.61 32.64 12.47
N LEU A 690 21.42 33.73 11.73
CA LEU A 690 20.09 34.24 11.38
C LEU A 690 19.36 33.27 10.42
N LEU A 691 18.06 33.09 10.66
CA LEU A 691 17.16 32.41 9.74
C LEU A 691 17.09 33.19 8.42
N SER A 692 17.21 32.49 7.30
CA SER A 692 17.14 33.07 5.96
C SER A 692 16.02 32.41 5.16
N GLU A 693 15.36 33.21 4.34
CA GLU A 693 14.27 32.78 3.46
C GLU A 693 14.73 32.78 2.01
N PHE A 694 14.30 31.76 1.27
CA PHE A 694 14.55 31.61 -0.16
C PHE A 694 13.26 31.33 -0.92
N ASP A 695 13.08 32.02 -2.04
CA ASP A 695 12.02 31.71 -2.99
C ASP A 695 12.34 30.42 -3.74
N PHE A 696 11.30 29.69 -4.12
CA PHE A 696 11.45 28.45 -4.89
C PHE A 696 11.91 28.70 -6.32
N SER A 697 12.78 27.84 -6.81
CA SER A 697 13.23 27.86 -8.20
C SER A 697 13.44 26.46 -8.74
N ILE A 698 12.49 26.03 -9.57
CA ILE A 698 12.52 24.72 -10.21
C ILE A 698 13.69 24.68 -11.22
N PRO A 699 14.59 23.69 -11.15
CA PRO A 699 15.74 23.59 -12.05
C PRO A 699 15.30 23.10 -13.45
N LEU A 700 15.03 24.03 -14.37
CA LEU A 700 14.59 23.71 -15.75
C LEU A 700 15.74 23.61 -16.77
N SER A 701 16.74 24.50 -16.69
CA SER A 701 17.84 24.58 -17.65
C SER A 701 19.14 25.07 -16.99
N SER A 702 20.29 24.87 -17.64
CA SER A 702 21.57 25.41 -17.15
C SER A 702 21.55 26.94 -17.14
N PRO A 703 22.15 27.62 -16.16
CA PRO A 703 22.35 29.07 -16.25
C PRO A 703 23.21 29.40 -17.48
N PRO A 704 22.97 30.52 -18.18
CA PRO A 704 23.79 30.92 -19.33
C PRO A 704 25.26 31.06 -18.89
N GLU A 705 26.19 30.56 -19.71
CA GLU A 705 27.62 30.77 -19.48
C GLU A 705 27.89 32.28 -19.49
N MET A 706 28.24 32.87 -18.34
CA MET A 706 28.78 34.22 -18.33
C MET A 706 30.12 34.20 -19.06
N ARG A 707 30.11 34.53 -20.36
CA ARG A 707 31.34 34.83 -21.09
C ARG A 707 32.02 35.99 -20.35
N GLU A 708 33.15 35.71 -19.71
CA GLU A 708 33.98 36.75 -19.12
C GLU A 708 34.28 37.80 -20.20
N LYS A 709 33.70 38.99 -20.09
CA LYS A 709 34.17 40.18 -20.82
C LYS A 709 35.61 40.42 -20.37
N GLN A 710 36.58 39.82 -21.09
CA GLN A 710 37.99 40.15 -20.96
C GLN A 710 38.15 41.64 -21.23
N LYS A 711 38.31 42.42 -20.16
CA LYS A 711 38.82 43.79 -20.24
C LYS A 711 40.23 43.72 -20.84
N LYS A 712 40.36 43.91 -22.14
CA LYS A 712 41.63 44.33 -22.76
C LYS A 712 41.91 45.75 -22.28
N ALA A 713 42.73 45.87 -21.24
CA ALA A 713 43.44 47.09 -20.91
C ALA A 713 44.37 47.43 -22.09
N GLY A 714 44.32 48.69 -22.52
CA GLY A 714 44.95 49.15 -23.74
C GLY A 714 46.47 49.19 -23.71
N THR A 715 47.05 48.93 -24.87
CA THR A 715 48.32 49.52 -25.35
C THR A 715 48.17 49.68 -26.86
N GLY A 716 48.27 50.92 -27.34
CA GLY A 716 47.87 51.30 -28.71
C GLY A 716 48.87 50.96 -29.81
N SER A 717 48.38 51.02 -31.06
CA SER A 717 49.03 51.72 -32.17
C SER A 717 48.13 51.69 -33.42
N GLN A 718 47.90 52.87 -33.97
CA GLN A 718 47.60 53.30 -35.35
C GLN A 718 47.04 52.34 -36.43
N ASN A 719 46.01 52.88 -37.09
CA ASN A 719 45.65 52.85 -38.52
C ASN A 719 45.03 51.57 -39.12
N GLY A 720 43.84 51.74 -39.68
CA GLY A 720 43.25 50.83 -40.66
C GLY A 720 41.72 50.93 -40.63
N GLU A 721 41.14 51.34 -41.75
CA GLU A 721 39.71 51.41 -42.05
C GLU A 721 38.99 50.09 -41.70
N ASP A 722 37.78 50.18 -41.13
CA ASP A 722 36.68 49.26 -41.40
C ASP A 722 35.38 49.85 -40.84
N GLU A 723 34.53 50.29 -41.78
CA GLU A 723 33.10 50.57 -41.55
C GLU A 723 32.34 49.24 -41.37
N VAL A 724 31.22 49.30 -40.64
CA VAL A 724 30.13 48.29 -40.53
C VAL A 724 30.36 47.14 -39.56
N MET A 725 30.04 47.34 -38.27
CA MET A 725 29.56 46.30 -37.32
C MET A 725 28.96 46.95 -36.05
N GLU A 726 27.93 47.79 -36.15
CA GLU A 726 27.14 48.25 -34.98
C GLU A 726 25.74 47.62 -34.90
N ASP A 727 25.20 47.06 -35.99
CA ASP A 727 23.82 46.53 -36.01
C ASP A 727 23.67 45.06 -35.56
N LYS A 728 24.71 44.42 -35.00
CA LYS A 728 24.62 43.01 -34.52
C LYS A 728 24.76 42.83 -33.02
N GLU A 729 25.04 43.89 -32.26
CA GLU A 729 25.08 43.81 -30.80
C GLU A 729 23.70 44.09 -30.17
N GLU A 730 22.86 44.95 -30.76
CA GLU A 730 21.49 45.22 -30.25
C GLU A 730 20.55 44.02 -30.39
N ASP A 731 20.54 43.32 -31.54
CA ASP A 731 19.70 42.12 -31.75
C ASP A 731 20.04 40.97 -30.77
N ASN A 732 21.31 40.84 -30.37
CA ASN A 732 21.73 39.80 -29.42
C ASN A 732 21.36 40.13 -27.96
N GLU A 733 21.34 41.41 -27.58
CA GLU A 733 20.92 41.82 -26.22
C GLU A 733 19.41 41.65 -26.03
N ASP A 734 18.60 41.94 -27.05
CA ASP A 734 17.15 41.73 -27.04
C ASP A 734 16.80 40.23 -27.00
N GLU A 735 17.48 39.38 -27.79
CA GLU A 735 17.29 37.92 -27.74
C GLU A 735 17.70 37.30 -26.38
N GLU A 736 18.76 37.79 -25.74
CA GLU A 736 19.22 37.32 -24.43
C GLU A 736 18.27 37.76 -23.30
N TYR A 737 17.73 38.98 -23.40
CA TYR A 737 16.72 39.50 -22.47
C TYR A 737 15.40 38.73 -22.58
N GLU A 738 14.92 38.48 -23.80
CA GLU A 738 13.68 37.73 -24.04
C GLU A 738 13.77 36.26 -23.62
N ASN A 739 14.91 35.60 -23.86
CA ASN A 739 15.14 34.24 -23.35
C ASN A 739 15.15 34.19 -21.82
N THR A 740 15.65 35.25 -21.16
CA THR A 740 15.63 35.36 -19.71
C THR A 740 14.22 35.60 -19.16
N GLU A 741 13.41 36.40 -19.86
CA GLU A 741 12.00 36.64 -19.52
C GLU A 741 11.15 35.38 -19.70
N SER A 742 11.27 34.70 -20.86
CA SER A 742 10.58 33.45 -21.15
C SER A 742 10.89 32.38 -20.09
N ARG A 743 12.17 32.19 -19.76
CA ARG A 743 12.60 31.23 -18.73
C ARG A 743 12.02 31.53 -17.34
N LYS A 744 11.95 32.81 -16.95
CA LYS A 744 11.32 33.21 -15.68
C LYS A 744 9.83 32.88 -15.65
N LEU A 745 9.14 33.11 -16.77
CA LEU A 745 7.71 32.82 -16.89
C LEU A 745 7.45 31.31 -16.93
N GLU A 746 8.26 30.52 -17.64
CA GLU A 746 8.19 29.05 -17.63
C GLU A 746 8.40 28.49 -16.20
N GLN A 747 9.38 29.02 -15.47
CA GLN A 747 9.61 28.65 -14.08
C GLN A 747 8.41 29.00 -13.18
N GLN A 748 7.82 30.19 -13.35
CA GLN A 748 6.62 30.59 -12.61
C GLN A 748 5.41 29.71 -12.93
N PHE A 749 5.21 29.39 -14.21
CA PHE A 749 4.15 28.49 -14.65
C PHE A 749 4.27 27.11 -14.00
N MET A 750 5.47 26.53 -14.01
CA MET A 750 5.73 25.23 -13.38
C MET A 750 5.53 25.27 -11.86
N LEU A 751 6.03 26.31 -11.19
CA LEU A 751 5.87 26.47 -9.74
C LEU A 751 4.39 26.55 -9.34
N LYS A 752 3.63 27.42 -10.01
CA LYS A 752 2.20 27.61 -9.73
C LYS A 752 1.40 26.36 -10.06
N SER A 753 1.79 25.61 -11.10
CA SER A 753 1.16 24.33 -11.44
C SER A 753 1.34 23.29 -10.34
N VAL A 754 2.54 23.19 -9.76
CA VAL A 754 2.81 22.32 -8.60
C VAL A 754 1.98 22.74 -7.39
N GLN A 755 1.95 24.04 -7.06
CA GLN A 755 1.15 24.56 -5.95
C GLN A 755 -0.35 24.33 -6.14
N SER A 756 -0.86 24.53 -7.36
CA SER A 756 -2.26 24.28 -7.72
C SER A 756 -2.61 22.80 -7.56
N ALA A 757 -1.72 21.89 -7.95
CA ALA A 757 -1.90 20.45 -7.75
C ALA A 757 -1.95 20.07 -6.25
N GLN A 758 -1.00 20.57 -5.45
CA GLN A 758 -0.98 20.36 -4.00
C GLN A 758 -2.25 20.87 -3.32
N GLN A 759 -2.69 22.08 -3.70
CA GLN A 759 -3.89 22.68 -3.15
C GLN A 759 -5.16 21.92 -3.55
N ARG A 760 -5.22 21.40 -4.78
CA ARG A 760 -6.32 20.57 -5.25
C ARG A 760 -6.43 19.28 -4.43
N ASP A 761 -5.31 18.56 -4.25
CA ASP A 761 -5.25 17.35 -3.43
C ASP A 761 -5.68 17.62 -1.97
N LEU A 762 -5.29 18.77 -1.42
CA LEU A 762 -5.66 19.20 -0.08
C LEU A 762 -7.17 19.48 0.04
N VAL A 763 -7.76 20.15 -0.96
CA VAL A 763 -9.19 20.46 -1.01
C VAL A 763 -10.03 19.18 -1.13
N GLU A 764 -9.61 18.24 -1.97
CA GLU A 764 -10.29 16.95 -2.16
C GLU A 764 -10.27 16.10 -0.89
N SER A 765 -9.11 16.00 -0.22
CA SER A 765 -8.95 15.16 0.98
C SER A 765 -9.58 15.73 2.25
N THR A 766 -9.58 17.07 2.44
CA THR A 766 -10.04 17.70 3.69
C THR A 766 -11.48 18.23 3.58
N SER A 767 -12.25 17.84 2.55
CA SER A 767 -13.58 18.38 2.23
C SER A 767 -13.63 19.90 1.94
N GLY A 768 -12.45 20.50 1.70
CA GLY A 768 -12.22 21.84 1.17
C GLY A 768 -12.86 23.00 1.96
N ASN A 769 -12.08 23.68 2.80
CA ASN A 769 -12.51 24.93 3.42
C ASN A 769 -12.75 26.03 2.35
N HIS A 770 -13.66 26.97 2.60
CA HIS A 770 -13.97 28.04 1.63
C HIS A 770 -12.72 28.83 1.24
N ALA A 771 -11.87 29.16 2.22
CA ALA A 771 -10.58 29.82 1.97
C ALA A 771 -9.65 29.00 1.06
N GLN A 772 -9.63 27.68 1.22
CA GLN A 772 -8.80 26.79 0.41
C GLN A 772 -9.28 26.70 -1.04
N ARG A 773 -10.60 26.71 -1.27
CA ARG A 773 -11.20 26.73 -2.62
C ARG A 773 -10.95 28.07 -3.33
N VAL A 774 -11.05 29.18 -2.58
CA VAL A 774 -10.71 30.51 -3.11
C VAL A 774 -9.24 30.57 -3.51
N LEU A 775 -8.34 30.05 -2.67
CA LEU A 775 -6.91 29.99 -2.97
C LEU A 775 -6.63 29.14 -4.22
N LEU A 776 -7.29 27.98 -4.38
CA LEU A 776 -7.18 27.16 -5.59
C LEU A 776 -7.61 27.94 -6.84
N SER A 777 -8.75 28.61 -6.81
CA SER A 777 -9.23 29.42 -7.94
C SER A 777 -8.30 30.59 -8.26
N SER A 778 -7.66 31.18 -7.25
CA SER A 778 -6.66 32.23 -7.43
C SER A 778 -5.40 31.70 -8.12
N LEU A 779 -4.91 30.54 -7.69
CA LEU A 779 -3.74 29.88 -8.30
C LEU A 779 -4.01 29.50 -9.76
N GLU A 780 -5.19 28.94 -10.07
CA GLU A 780 -5.56 28.59 -11.45
C GLU A 780 -5.62 29.83 -12.36
N LEU A 781 -6.21 30.93 -11.86
CA LEU A 781 -6.24 32.20 -12.59
C LEU A 781 -4.84 32.80 -12.79
N GLU A 782 -3.96 32.64 -11.80
CA GLU A 782 -2.56 33.06 -11.90
C GLU A 782 -1.74 32.24 -12.89
N ILE A 783 -2.02 30.93 -13.03
CA ILE A 783 -1.43 30.08 -14.06
C ILE A 783 -1.83 30.61 -15.45
N ASP A 784 -3.11 30.88 -15.66
CA ASP A 784 -3.60 31.38 -16.95
C ASP A 784 -3.00 32.76 -17.29
N LYS A 785 -2.82 33.64 -16.29
CA LYS A 785 -2.10 34.91 -16.48
C LYS A 785 -0.66 34.71 -16.91
N THR A 786 0.06 33.74 -16.32
CA THR A 786 1.44 33.43 -16.74
C THR A 786 1.50 32.85 -18.14
N LEU A 787 0.54 32.00 -18.53
CA LEU A 787 0.42 31.47 -19.89
C LEU A 787 0.12 32.59 -20.90
N LEU A 788 -0.72 33.57 -20.57
CA LEU A 788 -0.96 34.74 -21.42
C LEU A 788 0.30 35.59 -21.63
N GLN A 789 1.14 35.73 -20.60
CA GLN A 789 2.42 36.42 -20.71
C GLN A 789 3.40 35.64 -21.60
N LEU A 790 3.48 34.32 -21.44
CA LEU A 790 4.27 33.44 -22.31
C LEU A 790 3.79 33.51 -23.77
N LEU A 791 2.47 33.48 -23.99
CA LEU A 791 1.87 33.63 -25.31
C LEU A 791 2.27 34.96 -25.96
N ALA A 792 2.32 36.05 -25.20
CA ALA A 792 2.74 37.34 -25.72
C ALA A 792 4.23 37.36 -26.13
N VAL A 793 5.09 36.64 -25.42
CA VAL A 793 6.51 36.47 -25.78
C VAL A 793 6.63 35.63 -27.06
N GLU A 794 5.94 34.50 -27.16
CA GLU A 794 5.98 33.64 -28.35
C GLU A 794 5.39 34.33 -29.60
N CYS A 795 4.29 35.08 -29.46
CA CYS A 795 3.69 35.84 -30.56
C CYS A 795 4.63 36.92 -31.12
N ARG A 796 5.53 37.46 -30.29
CA ARG A 796 6.53 38.46 -30.67
C ARG A 796 7.66 37.85 -31.51
N GLN A 797 8.06 36.61 -31.21
CA GLN A 797 9.25 35.97 -31.79
C GLN A 797 9.08 35.44 -33.22
N GLY A 798 7.84 35.34 -33.75
CA GLY A 798 7.64 34.99 -35.16
C GLY A 798 6.41 34.11 -35.41
N GLU A 799 6.12 33.87 -36.69
CA GLU A 799 5.00 33.00 -37.11
C GLU A 799 5.35 31.50 -36.97
N ASP A 800 6.64 31.17 -37.02
CA ASP A 800 7.17 29.80 -36.92
C ASP A 800 6.89 29.13 -35.56
N ARG A 801 6.59 29.93 -34.52
CA ARG A 801 6.23 29.45 -33.18
C ARG A 801 4.74 29.40 -32.91
N GLY A 802 3.90 29.59 -33.93
CA GLY A 802 2.44 29.57 -33.80
C GLY A 802 1.86 28.27 -33.22
N MET A 803 2.50 27.13 -33.44
CA MET A 803 2.09 25.84 -32.83
C MET A 803 2.36 25.82 -31.32
N ARG A 804 3.53 26.27 -30.88
CA ARG A 804 3.88 26.38 -29.45
C ARG A 804 2.93 27.34 -28.72
N ALA A 805 2.58 28.45 -29.37
CA ALA A 805 1.60 29.41 -28.87
C ALA A 805 0.20 28.79 -28.73
N LEU A 806 -0.21 27.92 -29.66
CA LEU A 806 -1.49 27.20 -29.57
C LEU A 806 -1.49 26.20 -28.41
N GLU A 807 -0.41 25.43 -28.21
CA GLU A 807 -0.26 24.51 -27.07
C GLU A 807 -0.37 25.25 -25.72
N MET A 808 0.23 26.44 -25.59
CA MET A 808 0.10 27.25 -24.37
C MET A 808 -1.34 27.65 -24.07
N VAL A 809 -2.16 27.87 -25.10
CA VAL A 809 -3.59 28.18 -24.96
C VAL A 809 -4.38 26.93 -24.56
N GLU A 810 -4.05 25.77 -25.12
CA GLU A 810 -4.65 24.48 -24.73
C GLU A 810 -4.36 24.13 -23.25
N LEU A 811 -3.26 24.62 -22.68
CA LEU A 811 -2.96 24.40 -21.26
C LEU A 811 -3.74 25.30 -20.29
N MET A 812 -4.46 26.31 -20.76
CA MET A 812 -5.24 27.22 -19.91
C MET A 812 -6.41 26.48 -19.23
N ARG A 813 -6.68 26.80 -17.96
CA ARG A 813 -7.69 26.12 -17.13
C ARG A 813 -8.99 26.88 -16.95
N ASP A 814 -9.05 28.15 -17.36
CA ASP A 814 -10.25 28.99 -17.26
C ASP A 814 -11.47 28.38 -17.97
N ARG A 815 -12.50 28.08 -17.19
CA ARG A 815 -13.81 27.59 -17.68
C ARG A 815 -14.74 28.73 -18.14
N THR A 816 -14.43 29.99 -17.81
CA THR A 816 -15.29 31.14 -18.13
C THR A 816 -15.09 31.67 -19.54
N GLY A 817 -14.08 31.19 -20.27
CA GLY A 817 -13.73 31.62 -21.64
C GLY A 817 -13.12 33.02 -21.74
N ARG A 818 -12.96 33.74 -20.62
CA ARG A 818 -12.42 35.11 -20.61
C ARG A 818 -10.92 35.13 -20.93
N MET A 819 -10.16 34.17 -20.43
CA MET A 819 -8.73 34.06 -20.74
C MET A 819 -8.50 33.69 -22.20
N MET A 820 -9.38 32.88 -22.80
CA MET A 820 -9.33 32.51 -24.21
C MET A 820 -9.58 33.73 -25.12
N GLU A 821 -10.56 34.58 -24.77
CA GLU A 821 -10.80 35.83 -25.50
C GLU A 821 -9.61 36.79 -25.39
N ALA A 822 -8.96 36.86 -24.22
CA ALA A 822 -7.74 37.64 -24.03
C ALA A 822 -6.58 37.10 -24.88
N ALA A 823 -6.41 35.78 -24.97
CA ALA A 823 -5.40 35.14 -25.81
C ALA A 823 -5.61 35.47 -27.31
N GLY A 824 -6.85 35.42 -27.79
CA GLY A 824 -7.20 35.80 -29.16
C GLY A 824 -6.85 37.27 -29.47
N LYS A 825 -7.18 38.20 -28.56
CA LYS A 825 -6.83 39.62 -28.69
C LYS A 825 -5.31 39.85 -28.70
N ILE A 826 -4.53 39.07 -27.95
CA ILE A 826 -3.06 39.15 -27.96
C ILE A 826 -2.53 38.69 -29.32
N ALA A 827 -3.01 37.58 -29.87
CA ALA A 827 -2.60 37.08 -31.18
C ALA A 827 -2.91 38.10 -32.29
N GLU A 828 -4.12 38.68 -32.29
CA GLU A 828 -4.52 39.73 -33.25
C GLU A 828 -3.64 40.98 -33.14
N ARG A 829 -3.30 41.40 -31.91
CA ARG A 829 -2.45 42.58 -31.66
C ARG A 829 -1.07 42.44 -32.30
N TYR A 830 -0.51 41.24 -32.35
CA TYR A 830 0.78 40.96 -33.00
C TYR A 830 0.65 40.53 -34.48
N GLY A 831 -0.54 40.69 -35.08
CA GLY A 831 -0.79 40.39 -36.50
C GLY A 831 -0.95 38.90 -36.84
N ARG A 832 -1.18 38.03 -35.84
CA ARG A 832 -1.25 36.56 -36.01
C ARG A 832 -2.71 36.08 -36.19
N ASN A 833 -3.33 36.46 -37.30
CA ASN A 833 -4.76 36.21 -37.54
C ASN A 833 -5.13 34.72 -37.58
N VAL A 834 -4.31 33.87 -38.20
CA VAL A 834 -4.54 32.41 -38.27
C VAL A 834 -4.52 31.76 -36.89
N LEU A 835 -3.61 32.21 -36.01
CA LEU A 835 -3.55 31.76 -34.63
C LEU A 835 -4.79 32.23 -33.85
N GLY A 836 -5.20 33.48 -34.03
CA GLY A 836 -6.42 34.02 -33.42
C GLY A 836 -7.69 33.24 -33.78
N GLU A 837 -7.85 32.86 -35.05
CA GLU A 837 -8.98 32.04 -35.51
C GLU A 837 -9.01 30.64 -34.84
N LYS A 838 -7.85 29.97 -34.75
CA LYS A 838 -7.73 28.67 -34.07
C LYS A 838 -8.02 28.76 -32.57
N ILE A 839 -7.52 29.80 -31.90
CA ILE A 839 -7.80 30.05 -30.47
C ILE A 839 -9.30 30.20 -30.24
N ARG A 840 -10.00 30.90 -31.14
CA ARG A 840 -11.46 31.06 -31.07
C ARG A 840 -12.20 29.74 -31.25
N GLU A 841 -11.76 28.89 -32.18
CA GLU A 841 -12.34 27.55 -32.37
C GLU A 841 -12.21 26.68 -31.10
N ILE A 842 -11.05 26.70 -30.44
CA ILE A 842 -10.84 25.99 -29.17
C ILE A 842 -11.73 26.57 -28.06
N GLY A 843 -11.85 27.90 -28.00
CA GLY A 843 -12.75 28.56 -27.05
C GLY A 843 -14.22 28.16 -27.24
N GLU A 844 -14.69 28.08 -28.48
CA GLU A 844 -16.06 27.64 -28.82
C GLU A 844 -16.30 26.17 -28.42
N LYS A 845 -15.33 25.28 -28.67
CA LYS A 845 -15.41 23.85 -28.25
C LYS A 845 -15.55 23.72 -26.73
N ARG A 846 -14.71 24.40 -25.95
CA ARG A 846 -14.76 24.36 -24.48
C ARG A 846 -16.06 24.90 -23.90
N VAL A 847 -16.60 26.00 -24.44
CA VAL A 847 -17.87 26.57 -23.96
C VAL A 847 -19.05 25.66 -24.32
N SER A 848 -18.96 24.91 -25.42
CA SER A 848 -19.99 23.96 -25.85
C SER A 848 -20.02 22.64 -25.06
N GLY A 849 -19.03 22.39 -24.17
CA GLY A 849 -18.97 21.18 -23.35
C GLY A 849 -18.67 19.89 -24.13
N LEU A 850 -18.21 20.00 -25.38
CA LEU A 850 -17.89 18.85 -26.24
C LEU A 850 -16.53 18.20 -25.92
N ASP A 851 -15.77 18.76 -24.97
CA ASP A 851 -14.45 18.27 -24.55
C ASP A 851 -14.48 17.39 -23.28
N ASP A 852 -15.63 17.20 -22.62
CA ASP A 852 -15.73 16.50 -21.33
C ASP A 852 -15.78 14.95 -21.43
N ASP A 853 -15.68 14.38 -22.63
CA ASP A 853 -15.75 12.91 -22.84
C ASP A 853 -14.38 12.20 -22.75
N ASP A 854 -13.25 12.90 -22.59
CA ASP A 854 -11.90 12.30 -22.74
C ASP A 854 -10.80 12.71 -21.70
N ILE A 855 -11.14 13.15 -20.47
CA ILE A 855 -10.12 13.35 -19.40
C ILE A 855 -10.51 12.74 -18.05
#